data_AF-S8FC41-F1
#
_entry.id   AF-S8FC41-F1
#
_cell.length_a   1.000
_cell.length_b   1.000
_cell.length_c   1.000
_cell.angle_alpha   90.00
_cell.angle_beta   90.00
_cell.angle_gamma   90.00
#
_symmetry.space_group_name_H-M   'P 1'
#
loop_
_entity.id
_entity.type
_entity.pdbx_description
1 polymer ?
#
loop_
_entity_poly.entity_id
_entity_poly.type
_entity_poly.pdbx_seq_one_letter_code
_entity_poly.pdbx_strand_id
1 'polypeptide(L)'
;MKNIDQKVIMLVIVLFGLNAVCDAQVIPAPQSMSRNKGTFTMNAQTTWYTNLNGKEKKLMTMYMATLPFRLVEGKASDKSNALRLVVASLQSKHKEAYVLNVTPETVEIKANTGAGLFYGMQTLWQLSSSASTLNVPCVEVVDEPRFDYRGFMLDVSRHFFSKEFVYKQLDLLAHYKINTFHFHLVDGGGWRIEMKKYPQLTEMTAYRPNENWSEFWNGGREFCSKNAPHAYGGYYTQQDIRDIVRYAAVRHITVIPEIDLPGHSNEVLLALPQLACEGHDYRTSFELCIGKEETFRFCENVLKEIMDLFPSEYIHIGGDEANRDRWNACPDCKKRMADEHIADVAELQSYFTRRIEKFVNRHGRKIIGWDEILDGPVSKSATIMAWREESGSMTKATEQGHHVVMTPRGHCYIDYLQTESSTQPRYAEGYLPLSEAYEFEPVPAGTKNPALVWGVQGNLWTEYIATDSYAEYMTYPRMMALAEVGWTKPEHKSFSDFYRRMLHAQQAMKDKGYNSYNIDDDLRKKQTETWKAKHVILIGIDGWAAASMAKADMPTVKNMMRNGSYTLKKRSVLPSASAINWASMMMGAGTEMTGYTKWNTRIPEIPSFVVNTHHIFPTIFSVLREQFPSAKTAALFDWDGIKYVIDTLAIDDVMWKDQAGYGKENGEGFGDPLDYVKIAENYIKKERPTFFFTYFGGLDETGHLHGWYTDRYYAFETKLDQCIARIVQATKDAGIYEDTVFILSSDHGGIDKGHGGITLEEMESPFIAFGKNVRPMGAFDETMMQFDIAATIAYIFGLDTPQAWIGRPMKQLFR
;
A
#
# COMPACT_ATOMS: atom_id res chain seq x y z
N MET A 1 49.60 -37.07 35.49
CA MET A 1 48.49 -37.73 36.24
C MET A 1 47.46 -36.65 36.51
N LYS A 2 46.21 -36.64 36.06
CA LYS A 2 45.31 -37.59 35.38
C LYS A 2 44.37 -36.77 34.47
N ASN A 3 43.92 -37.39 33.37
CA ASN A 3 42.82 -36.94 32.51
C ASN A 3 41.53 -36.70 33.29
N ILE A 4 40.64 -35.83 32.79
CA ILE A 4 39.24 -36.14 32.44
C ILE A 4 38.55 -34.93 31.75
N ASP A 5 38.03 -35.24 30.56
CA ASP A 5 36.86 -34.75 29.81
C ASP A 5 36.67 -33.32 29.28
N GLN A 6 36.64 -33.30 27.95
CA GLN A 6 36.03 -32.34 27.05
C GLN A 6 34.58 -31.99 27.46
N LYS A 7 34.34 -30.71 27.75
CA LYS A 7 33.05 -30.07 27.47
C LYS A 7 33.31 -28.75 26.76
N VAL A 8 33.05 -28.77 25.46
CA VAL A 8 32.95 -27.61 24.59
C VAL A 8 31.74 -26.79 25.07
N ILE A 9 32.00 -25.66 25.74
CA ILE A 9 31.01 -24.59 25.89
C ILE A 9 31.08 -23.78 24.59
N MET A 10 30.27 -24.19 23.61
CA MET A 10 29.99 -23.38 22.44
C MET A 10 28.98 -22.33 22.90
N LEU A 11 29.47 -21.12 23.14
CA LEU A 11 28.67 -19.93 23.39
C LEU A 11 27.78 -19.73 22.16
N VAL A 12 26.50 -20.08 22.27
CA VAL A 12 25.48 -19.74 21.28
C VAL A 12 25.32 -18.23 21.33
N ILE A 13 26.03 -17.53 20.45
CA ILE A 13 25.64 -16.18 20.05
C ILE A 13 24.28 -16.35 19.39
N VAL A 14 23.22 -16.05 20.14
CA VAL A 14 21.89 -15.79 19.59
C VAL A 14 22.05 -14.52 18.77
N LEU A 15 22.39 -14.69 17.49
CA LEU A 15 22.13 -13.71 16.45
C LEU A 15 20.61 -13.54 16.43
N PHE A 16 20.11 -12.57 17.19
CA PHE A 16 18.86 -11.92 16.84
C PHE A 16 19.08 -11.32 15.47
N GLY A 17 18.67 -12.06 14.44
CA GLY A 17 18.59 -11.57 13.08
C GLY A 17 17.57 -10.45 13.06
N LEU A 18 18.04 -9.22 13.18
CA LEU A 18 17.36 -8.07 12.61
C LEU A 18 17.35 -8.32 11.11
N ASN A 19 16.25 -8.89 10.63
CA ASN A 19 15.97 -9.05 9.21
C ASN A 19 16.10 -7.67 8.57
N ALA A 20 17.17 -7.48 7.79
CA ALA A 20 17.31 -6.32 6.92
C ALA A 20 16.08 -6.31 6.00
N VAL A 21 15.19 -5.34 6.20
CA VAL A 21 14.05 -5.10 5.30
C VAL A 21 14.63 -4.69 3.96
N CYS A 22 14.69 -5.66 3.05
CA CYS A 22 15.17 -5.48 1.69
C CYS A 22 14.12 -4.69 0.89
N ASP A 23 14.57 -3.60 0.27
CA ASP A 23 13.82 -2.72 -0.63
C ASP A 23 13.37 -3.44 -1.93
N ALA A 24 12.32 -4.26 -1.83
CA ALA A 24 11.61 -4.76 -2.99
C ALA A 24 10.09 -4.60 -2.83
N GLN A 25 9.48 -4.06 -3.88
CA GLN A 25 8.12 -3.52 -3.91
C GLN A 25 7.04 -4.62 -4.09
N VAL A 26 7.13 -5.71 -3.32
CA VAL A 26 6.24 -6.88 -3.46
C VAL A 26 5.03 -6.75 -2.53
N ILE A 27 3.82 -6.87 -3.08
CA ILE A 27 2.56 -7.01 -2.34
C ILE A 27 1.91 -8.36 -2.70
N PRO A 28 1.46 -9.16 -1.74
CA PRO A 28 1.77 -9.07 -0.31
C PRO A 28 3.26 -9.23 0.00
N ALA A 29 3.70 -8.70 1.14
CA ALA A 29 5.05 -8.84 1.66
C ALA A 29 5.38 -10.32 1.89
N PRO A 30 6.53 -10.80 1.37
CA PRO A 30 6.93 -12.18 1.58
C PRO A 30 7.35 -12.43 3.03
N GLN A 31 7.27 -13.69 3.49
CA GLN A 31 7.76 -14.06 4.83
C GLN A 31 9.25 -13.78 5.02
N SER A 32 10.07 -13.95 3.98
CA SER A 32 11.48 -13.59 3.98
C SER A 32 11.95 -13.26 2.57
N MET A 33 12.79 -12.23 2.45
CA MET A 33 13.42 -11.84 1.19
C MET A 33 14.80 -11.25 1.46
N SER A 34 15.80 -11.66 0.66
CA SER A 34 17.16 -11.12 0.70
C SER A 34 17.63 -10.76 -0.71
N ARG A 35 18.27 -9.59 -0.85
CA ARG A 35 18.84 -9.14 -2.14
C ARG A 35 20.25 -9.65 -2.29
N ASN A 36 20.54 -10.13 -3.48
CA ASN A 36 21.87 -10.52 -3.93
C ASN A 36 22.38 -9.54 -4.98
N LYS A 37 23.70 -9.53 -5.21
CA LYS A 37 24.30 -8.69 -6.24
C LYS A 37 23.96 -9.23 -7.63
N GLY A 38 23.54 -8.34 -8.53
CA GLY A 38 23.31 -8.64 -9.94
C GLY A 38 21.84 -8.59 -10.35
N THR A 39 21.60 -8.87 -11.62
CA THR A 39 20.29 -8.81 -12.27
C THR A 39 20.19 -9.98 -13.25
N PHE A 40 19.04 -10.64 -13.29
CA PHE A 40 18.66 -11.57 -14.34
C PHE A 40 17.88 -10.83 -15.43
N THR A 41 18.22 -11.04 -16.70
CA THR A 41 17.49 -10.46 -17.84
C THR A 41 16.73 -11.55 -18.57
N MET A 42 15.41 -11.56 -18.43
CA MET A 42 14.52 -12.46 -19.16
C MET A 42 14.18 -11.89 -20.54
N ASN A 43 14.26 -12.73 -21.57
CA ASN A 43 14.01 -12.38 -22.97
C ASN A 43 13.43 -13.57 -23.74
N ALA A 44 13.17 -13.39 -25.04
CA ALA A 44 12.60 -14.42 -25.92
C ALA A 44 13.51 -15.65 -26.12
N GLN A 45 14.80 -15.58 -25.78
CA GLN A 45 15.74 -16.71 -25.81
C GLN A 45 15.83 -17.42 -24.46
N THR A 46 15.24 -16.87 -23.40
CA THR A 46 15.16 -17.53 -22.11
C THR A 46 14.39 -18.84 -22.25
N THR A 47 14.99 -19.92 -21.76
CA THR A 47 14.34 -21.22 -21.71
C THR A 47 13.48 -21.35 -20.47
N TRP A 48 12.41 -22.13 -20.52
CA TRP A 48 11.64 -22.47 -19.32
C TRP A 48 11.40 -23.98 -19.21
N TYR A 49 11.47 -24.49 -17.98
CA TYR A 49 11.31 -25.90 -17.68
C TYR A 49 10.38 -26.10 -16.48
N THR A 50 9.58 -27.17 -16.51
CA THR A 50 8.85 -27.65 -15.33
C THR A 50 8.80 -29.18 -15.25
N ASN A 51 8.83 -29.73 -14.03
CA ASN A 51 8.62 -31.15 -13.75
C ASN A 51 7.16 -31.46 -13.35
N LEU A 52 6.24 -30.49 -13.44
CA LEU A 52 4.82 -30.73 -13.25
C LEU A 52 4.31 -31.82 -14.20
N ASN A 53 3.26 -32.53 -13.79
CA ASN A 53 2.59 -33.53 -14.61
C ASN A 53 1.06 -33.35 -14.60
N GLY A 54 0.36 -34.11 -15.45
CA GLY A 54 -1.11 -34.16 -15.47
C GLY A 54 -1.79 -32.79 -15.61
N LYS A 55 -2.81 -32.56 -14.77
CA LYS A 55 -3.64 -31.34 -14.78
C LYS A 55 -2.84 -30.08 -14.46
N GLU A 56 -1.92 -30.16 -13.50
CA GLU A 56 -1.12 -28.99 -13.10
C GLU A 56 -0.15 -28.56 -14.20
N LYS A 57 0.50 -29.50 -14.91
CA LYS A 57 1.33 -29.16 -16.09
C LYS A 57 0.52 -28.43 -17.15
N LYS A 58 -0.72 -28.89 -17.40
CA LYS A 58 -1.61 -28.27 -18.38
C LYS A 58 -1.96 -26.83 -17.99
N LEU A 59 -2.34 -26.60 -16.73
CA LEU A 59 -2.65 -25.25 -16.23
C LEU A 59 -1.43 -24.33 -16.32
N MET A 60 -0.26 -24.79 -15.86
CA MET A 60 0.98 -24.01 -15.95
C MET A 60 1.33 -23.69 -17.41
N THR A 61 1.22 -24.65 -18.32
CA THR A 61 1.48 -24.41 -19.75
C THR A 61 0.50 -23.38 -20.35
N MET A 62 -0.77 -23.43 -19.96
CA MET A 62 -1.76 -22.43 -20.37
C MET A 62 -1.42 -21.05 -19.82
N TYR A 63 -0.95 -20.95 -18.57
CA TYR A 63 -0.50 -19.68 -17.98
C TYR A 63 0.75 -19.13 -18.66
N MET A 64 1.76 -19.98 -18.91
CA MET A 64 2.96 -19.57 -19.64
C MET A 64 2.65 -19.03 -21.05
N ALA A 65 1.57 -19.51 -21.67
CA ALA A 65 1.11 -19.04 -22.98
C ALA A 65 0.45 -17.65 -22.93
N THR A 66 0.11 -17.11 -21.74
CA THR A 66 -0.44 -15.75 -21.59
C THR A 66 0.64 -14.69 -21.38
N LEU A 67 1.92 -15.08 -21.30
CA LEU A 67 3.01 -14.13 -21.14
C LEU A 67 3.19 -13.28 -22.41
N PRO A 68 3.63 -12.01 -22.27
CA PRO A 68 3.75 -11.08 -23.40
C PRO A 68 4.79 -11.51 -24.46
N PHE A 69 5.70 -12.42 -24.11
CA PHE A 69 6.64 -13.05 -25.03
C PHE A 69 6.69 -14.56 -24.78
N ARG A 70 6.96 -15.30 -25.85
CA ARG A 70 7.02 -16.77 -25.78
C ARG A 70 8.41 -17.21 -25.36
N LEU A 71 8.49 -17.87 -24.21
CA LEU A 71 9.69 -18.58 -23.76
C LEU A 71 9.86 -19.90 -24.52
N VAL A 72 11.11 -20.30 -24.72
CA VAL A 72 11.47 -21.57 -25.39
C VAL A 72 11.39 -22.71 -24.37
N GLU A 73 10.83 -23.86 -24.74
CA GLU A 73 10.84 -25.03 -23.84
C GLU A 73 12.28 -25.52 -23.63
N GLY A 74 12.70 -25.55 -22.36
CA GLY A 74 14.04 -25.93 -21.92
C GLY A 74 14.11 -27.32 -21.30
N LYS A 75 15.30 -27.67 -20.82
CA LYS A 75 15.59 -28.91 -20.10
C LYS A 75 15.93 -28.62 -18.64
N ALA A 76 15.72 -29.60 -17.78
CA ALA A 76 16.13 -29.52 -16.37
C ALA A 76 17.63 -29.22 -16.18
N SER A 77 18.45 -29.58 -17.17
CA SER A 77 19.90 -29.41 -17.19
C SER A 77 20.37 -28.01 -17.60
N ASP A 78 19.47 -27.12 -18.04
CA ASP A 78 19.86 -25.81 -18.53
C ASP A 78 20.33 -24.92 -17.36
N LYS A 79 21.59 -24.46 -17.44
CA LYS A 79 22.29 -23.75 -16.35
C LYS A 79 22.48 -22.26 -16.60
N SER A 80 21.96 -21.74 -17.72
CA SER A 80 22.11 -20.33 -18.10
C SER A 80 20.93 -19.89 -18.93
N ASN A 81 20.48 -18.66 -18.72
CA ASN A 81 19.31 -18.05 -19.35
C ASN A 81 18.06 -18.95 -19.24
N ALA A 82 17.74 -19.38 -18.02
CA ALA A 82 16.68 -20.37 -17.76
C ALA A 82 15.77 -20.00 -16.58
N LEU A 83 14.46 -20.19 -16.77
CA LEU A 83 13.41 -20.19 -15.76
C LEU A 83 13.03 -21.63 -15.41
N ARG A 84 13.21 -22.05 -14.16
CA ARG A 84 12.96 -23.42 -13.71
C ARG A 84 11.86 -23.45 -12.66
N LEU A 85 10.75 -24.09 -12.99
CA LEU A 85 9.58 -24.26 -12.12
C LEU A 85 9.52 -25.70 -11.61
N VAL A 86 9.99 -25.94 -10.40
CA VAL A 86 10.28 -27.28 -9.88
C VAL A 86 9.39 -27.63 -8.69
N VAL A 87 8.52 -28.62 -8.84
CA VAL A 87 7.86 -29.25 -7.69
C VAL A 87 8.89 -30.07 -6.92
N ALA A 88 9.09 -29.72 -5.66
CA ALA A 88 9.99 -30.36 -4.72
C ALA A 88 9.48 -30.16 -3.30
N SER A 89 9.83 -31.08 -2.38
CA SER A 89 9.45 -30.94 -0.97
C SER A 89 10.12 -29.71 -0.37
N LEU A 90 9.32 -28.78 0.16
CA LEU A 90 9.80 -27.65 0.95
C LEU A 90 9.75 -27.99 2.45
N GLN A 91 10.37 -27.11 3.26
CA GLN A 91 10.24 -27.17 4.71
C GLN A 91 8.81 -26.83 5.16
N SER A 92 8.19 -25.82 4.55
CA SER A 92 6.76 -25.56 4.72
C SER A 92 5.93 -26.68 4.10
N LYS A 93 4.86 -27.09 4.78
CA LYS A 93 3.87 -28.05 4.27
C LYS A 93 2.72 -27.37 3.53
N HIS A 94 2.68 -26.03 3.49
CA HIS A 94 1.60 -25.31 2.85
C HIS A 94 1.60 -25.56 1.34
N LYS A 95 0.42 -25.81 0.76
CA LYS A 95 0.28 -26.16 -0.68
C LYS A 95 0.72 -25.01 -1.59
N GLU A 96 0.56 -23.78 -1.12
CA GLU A 96 0.87 -22.54 -1.84
C GLU A 96 2.25 -21.95 -1.49
N ALA A 97 3.05 -22.63 -0.65
CA ALA A 97 4.40 -22.19 -0.30
C ALA A 97 5.37 -22.31 -1.48
N TYR A 98 6.32 -21.38 -1.55
CA TYR A 98 7.38 -21.39 -2.56
C TYR A 98 8.71 -20.83 -2.04
N VAL A 99 9.78 -21.20 -2.74
CA VAL A 99 11.10 -20.59 -2.65
C VAL A 99 11.48 -20.09 -4.04
N LEU A 100 11.76 -18.80 -4.17
CA LEU A 100 12.22 -18.17 -5.40
C LEU A 100 13.69 -17.78 -5.23
N ASN A 101 14.55 -18.22 -6.14
CA ASN A 101 15.96 -17.84 -6.20
C ASN A 101 16.28 -17.26 -7.59
N VAL A 102 16.76 -16.02 -7.62
CA VAL A 102 17.16 -15.30 -8.82
C VAL A 102 18.66 -15.05 -8.76
N THR A 103 19.36 -15.55 -9.78
CA THR A 103 20.80 -15.39 -10.02
C THR A 103 21.01 -14.74 -11.38
N PRO A 104 22.22 -14.23 -11.71
CA PRO A 104 22.48 -13.66 -13.03
C PRO A 104 22.23 -14.66 -14.18
N GLU A 105 22.35 -15.96 -13.92
CA GLU A 105 22.23 -17.01 -14.92
C GLU A 105 20.86 -17.70 -14.94
N THR A 106 20.15 -17.77 -13.81
CA THR A 106 18.92 -18.57 -13.69
C THR A 106 17.91 -17.98 -12.72
N VAL A 107 16.63 -18.25 -12.98
CA VAL A 107 15.52 -18.11 -12.03
C VAL A 107 15.02 -19.51 -11.68
N GLU A 108 15.05 -19.88 -10.40
CA GLU A 108 14.48 -21.14 -9.92
C GLU A 108 13.37 -20.88 -8.91
N ILE A 109 12.19 -21.43 -9.17
CA ILE A 109 11.06 -21.44 -8.24
C ILE A 109 10.81 -22.89 -7.85
N LYS A 110 10.88 -23.17 -6.54
CA LYS A 110 10.53 -24.46 -5.94
C LYS A 110 9.26 -24.35 -5.14
N ALA A 111 8.38 -25.34 -5.24
CA ALA A 111 7.14 -25.39 -4.45
C ALA A 111 6.63 -26.81 -4.23
N ASN A 112 5.72 -26.98 -3.27
CA ASN A 112 5.06 -28.27 -3.02
C ASN A 112 4.03 -28.65 -4.09
N THR A 113 3.44 -27.66 -4.77
CA THR A 113 2.38 -27.86 -5.79
C THR A 113 2.52 -26.86 -6.93
N GLY A 114 1.72 -27.02 -8.00
CA GLY A 114 1.63 -26.03 -9.07
C GLY A 114 1.18 -24.64 -8.59
N ALA A 115 0.36 -24.57 -7.52
CA ALA A 115 -0.10 -23.28 -6.97
C ALA A 115 1.04 -22.47 -6.35
N GLY A 116 1.94 -23.12 -5.60
CA GLY A 116 3.12 -22.43 -5.07
C GLY A 116 4.06 -21.96 -6.19
N LEU A 117 4.25 -22.76 -7.25
CA LEU A 117 5.01 -22.32 -8.42
C LEU A 117 4.40 -21.07 -9.06
N PHE A 118 3.07 -21.04 -9.19
CA PHE A 118 2.35 -19.89 -9.73
C PHE A 118 2.52 -18.63 -8.87
N TYR A 119 2.43 -18.71 -7.53
CA TYR A 119 2.62 -17.54 -6.67
C TYR A 119 4.06 -17.06 -6.62
N GLY A 120 5.04 -17.97 -6.72
CA GLY A 120 6.44 -17.60 -6.92
C GLY A 120 6.66 -16.81 -8.21
N MET A 121 5.93 -17.16 -9.28
CA MET A 121 5.94 -16.36 -10.52
C MET A 121 5.30 -14.99 -10.31
N GLN A 122 4.24 -14.86 -9.52
CA GLN A 122 3.64 -13.54 -9.25
C GLN A 122 4.64 -12.61 -8.55
N THR A 123 5.40 -13.12 -7.58
CA THR A 123 6.48 -12.37 -6.95
C THR A 123 7.58 -12.01 -7.95
N LEU A 124 7.98 -12.95 -8.82
CA LEU A 124 8.94 -12.68 -9.89
C LEU A 124 8.48 -11.52 -10.80
N TRP A 125 7.20 -11.47 -11.15
CA TRP A 125 6.65 -10.40 -11.99
C TRP A 125 6.57 -9.06 -11.30
N GLN A 126 6.26 -9.02 -10.01
CA GLN A 126 6.29 -7.79 -9.22
C GLN A 126 7.71 -7.23 -9.07
N LEU A 127 8.73 -8.09 -9.05
CA LEU A 127 10.14 -7.70 -9.01
C LEU A 127 10.69 -7.25 -10.37
N SER A 128 9.94 -7.45 -11.46
CA SER A 128 10.42 -7.19 -12.81
C SER A 128 10.16 -5.76 -13.29
N SER A 129 11.06 -5.21 -14.10
CA SER A 129 10.85 -3.92 -14.76
C SER A 129 9.84 -4.02 -15.92
N SER A 130 8.98 -3.01 -16.09
CA SER A 130 8.05 -2.88 -17.22
C SER A 130 8.79 -2.56 -18.53
N ALA A 131 9.31 -3.57 -19.24
CA ALA A 131 9.98 -3.41 -20.55
C ALA A 131 9.87 -4.67 -21.43
N SER A 132 10.28 -4.56 -22.71
CA SER A 132 10.38 -5.68 -23.66
C SER A 132 11.39 -6.75 -23.25
N THR A 133 12.31 -6.41 -22.33
CA THR A 133 13.15 -7.31 -21.56
C THR A 133 12.81 -7.15 -20.08
N LEU A 134 12.55 -8.25 -19.38
CA LEU A 134 12.23 -8.18 -17.95
C LEU A 134 13.53 -8.31 -17.15
N ASN A 135 13.98 -7.21 -16.57
CA ASN A 135 15.08 -7.21 -15.63
C ASN A 135 14.57 -7.49 -14.23
N VAL A 136 15.14 -8.50 -13.57
CA VAL A 136 14.77 -8.92 -12.23
C VAL A 136 16.02 -8.85 -11.34
N PRO A 137 15.99 -8.15 -10.20
CA PRO A 137 17.11 -8.16 -9.27
C PRO A 137 17.39 -9.58 -8.77
N CYS A 138 18.67 -9.91 -8.55
CA CYS A 138 19.01 -11.17 -7.90
C CYS A 138 18.50 -11.15 -6.45
N VAL A 139 17.71 -12.15 -6.07
CA VAL A 139 17.03 -12.24 -4.78
C VAL A 139 16.85 -13.69 -4.36
N GLU A 140 16.71 -13.93 -3.07
CA GLU A 140 16.15 -15.16 -2.52
C GLU A 140 14.90 -14.81 -1.72
N VAL A 141 13.78 -15.49 -1.99
CA VAL A 141 12.49 -15.29 -1.33
C VAL A 141 11.98 -16.64 -0.82
N VAL A 142 11.55 -16.68 0.43
CA VAL A 142 10.84 -17.81 1.03
C VAL A 142 9.49 -17.31 1.49
N ASP A 143 8.41 -17.95 1.04
CA ASP A 143 7.08 -17.37 1.23
C ASP A 143 5.97 -18.43 1.28
N GLU A 144 4.92 -18.08 2.02
CA GLU A 144 3.69 -18.84 2.19
C GLU A 144 2.57 -17.88 2.66
N PRO A 145 1.31 -18.15 2.31
CA PRO A 145 0.20 -17.37 2.82
C PRO A 145 -0.09 -17.69 4.28
N ARG A 146 -0.64 -16.70 4.98
CA ARG A 146 -1.22 -16.84 6.32
C ARG A 146 -2.50 -17.67 6.33
N PHE A 147 -3.38 -17.45 5.34
CA PHE A 147 -4.70 -18.10 5.25
C PHE A 147 -4.88 -18.85 3.95
N ASP A 148 -5.61 -19.97 3.99
CA ASP A 148 -5.95 -20.78 2.81
C ASP A 148 -6.98 -20.08 1.90
N TYR A 149 -7.84 -19.21 2.47
CA TYR A 149 -8.87 -18.47 1.75
C TYR A 149 -8.54 -16.98 1.66
N ARG A 150 -8.39 -16.45 0.44
CA ARG A 150 -8.16 -15.03 0.18
C ARG A 150 -9.11 -14.63 -0.94
N GLY A 151 -10.23 -14.01 -0.58
CA GLY A 151 -11.36 -13.80 -1.47
C GLY A 151 -11.58 -12.36 -1.93
N PHE A 152 -12.18 -12.23 -3.10
CA PHE A 152 -12.83 -11.00 -3.57
C PHE A 152 -14.22 -11.35 -4.06
N MET A 153 -15.23 -10.62 -3.60
CA MET A 153 -16.61 -10.74 -4.05
C MET A 153 -16.96 -9.59 -5.00
N LEU A 154 -17.62 -9.94 -6.10
CA LEU A 154 -18.20 -8.99 -7.05
C LEU A 154 -19.71 -9.24 -7.20
N ASP A 155 -20.50 -8.24 -6.80
CA ASP A 155 -21.93 -8.14 -7.10
C ASP A 155 -22.11 -7.72 -8.56
N VAL A 156 -22.63 -8.63 -9.37
CA VAL A 156 -23.03 -8.34 -10.76
C VAL A 156 -24.54 -8.24 -10.93
N SER A 157 -25.30 -8.45 -9.84
CA SER A 157 -26.75 -8.39 -9.83
C SER A 157 -27.23 -6.94 -9.85
N ARG A 158 -26.73 -6.09 -8.95
CA ARG A 158 -27.20 -4.69 -8.87
C ARG A 158 -26.80 -3.91 -10.11
N HIS A 159 -25.54 -4.01 -10.53
CA HIS A 159 -25.07 -3.58 -11.85
C HIS A 159 -24.28 -4.69 -12.55
N PHE A 160 -24.54 -4.91 -13.84
CA PHE A 160 -23.92 -5.99 -14.59
C PHE A 160 -22.55 -5.58 -15.14
N PHE A 161 -21.56 -6.46 -14.98
CA PHE A 161 -20.21 -6.27 -15.52
C PHE A 161 -19.92 -7.29 -16.63
N SER A 162 -19.22 -6.85 -17.67
CA SER A 162 -18.88 -7.73 -18.80
C SER A 162 -17.93 -8.86 -18.39
N LYS A 163 -17.91 -9.93 -19.18
CA LYS A 163 -16.96 -11.04 -19.02
C LYS A 163 -15.51 -10.58 -19.14
N GLU A 164 -15.26 -9.63 -20.03
CA GLU A 164 -13.96 -9.00 -20.26
C GLU A 164 -13.51 -8.21 -19.03
N PHE A 165 -14.43 -7.50 -18.36
CA PHE A 165 -14.15 -6.84 -17.09
C PHE A 165 -13.80 -7.87 -16.01
N VAL A 166 -14.55 -8.96 -15.89
CA VAL A 166 -14.26 -10.05 -14.93
C VAL A 166 -12.87 -10.64 -15.19
N TYR A 167 -12.48 -10.86 -16.45
CA TYR A 167 -11.12 -11.30 -16.79
C TYR A 167 -10.06 -10.32 -16.32
N LYS A 168 -10.27 -9.02 -16.59
CA LYS A 168 -9.36 -7.96 -16.15
C LYS A 168 -9.18 -7.94 -14.63
N GLN A 169 -10.26 -8.18 -13.86
CA GLN A 169 -10.15 -8.27 -12.41
C GLN A 169 -9.41 -9.54 -11.97
N LEU A 170 -9.71 -10.71 -12.56
CA LEU A 170 -9.02 -11.96 -12.25
C LEU A 170 -7.50 -11.89 -12.51
N ASP A 171 -7.06 -11.13 -13.53
CA ASP A 171 -5.64 -10.88 -13.77
C ASP A 171 -4.97 -10.18 -12.58
N LEU A 172 -5.59 -9.13 -12.04
CA LEU A 172 -5.01 -8.36 -10.94
C LEU A 172 -5.10 -9.10 -9.60
N LEU A 173 -6.23 -9.74 -9.33
CA LEU A 173 -6.42 -10.59 -8.15
C LEU A 173 -5.33 -11.66 -8.08
N ALA A 174 -5.07 -12.34 -9.19
CA ALA A 174 -4.03 -13.37 -9.26
C ALA A 174 -2.63 -12.77 -9.04
N HIS A 175 -2.34 -11.61 -9.64
CA HIS A 175 -1.07 -10.92 -9.50
C HIS A 175 -0.73 -10.58 -8.03
N TYR A 176 -1.75 -10.26 -7.24
CA TYR A 176 -1.63 -9.98 -5.80
C TYR A 176 -2.06 -11.16 -4.92
N LYS A 177 -2.02 -12.38 -5.47
CA LYS A 177 -2.13 -13.65 -4.75
C LYS A 177 -3.49 -13.91 -4.06
N ILE A 178 -4.56 -13.25 -4.50
CA ILE A 178 -5.95 -13.61 -4.18
C ILE A 178 -6.29 -14.92 -4.92
N ASN A 179 -6.94 -15.86 -4.23
CA ASN A 179 -7.16 -17.22 -4.74
C ASN A 179 -8.63 -17.63 -4.83
N THR A 180 -9.55 -16.79 -4.38
CA THR A 180 -10.98 -17.04 -4.49
C THR A 180 -11.70 -15.84 -5.10
N PHE A 181 -12.53 -16.11 -6.10
CA PHE A 181 -13.48 -15.16 -6.66
C PHE A 181 -14.89 -15.59 -6.28
N HIS A 182 -15.49 -14.85 -5.36
CA HIS A 182 -16.86 -15.03 -4.93
C HIS A 182 -17.78 -14.27 -5.91
N PHE A 183 -18.58 -15.02 -6.66
CA PHE A 183 -19.34 -14.47 -7.77
C PHE A 183 -20.82 -14.34 -7.38
N HIS A 184 -21.24 -13.15 -6.99
CA HIS A 184 -22.60 -12.85 -6.59
C HIS A 184 -23.48 -12.58 -7.82
N LEU A 185 -24.17 -13.64 -8.27
CA LEU A 185 -24.79 -13.72 -9.59
C LEU A 185 -26.26 -13.34 -9.62
N VAL A 186 -26.94 -13.36 -8.48
CA VAL A 186 -28.39 -13.16 -8.40
C VAL A 186 -28.73 -12.42 -7.12
N ASP A 187 -29.64 -11.47 -7.25
CA ASP A 187 -30.28 -10.68 -6.19
C ASP A 187 -31.46 -9.95 -6.86
N GLY A 188 -32.24 -9.20 -6.09
CA GLY A 188 -33.34 -8.37 -6.53
C GLY A 188 -33.05 -7.35 -7.63
N GLY A 189 -31.77 -7.07 -7.92
CA GLY A 189 -31.34 -6.23 -9.05
C GLY A 189 -31.37 -6.91 -10.42
N GLY A 190 -31.35 -8.24 -10.47
CA GLY A 190 -31.57 -9.04 -11.67
C GLY A 190 -30.80 -10.35 -11.70
N TRP A 191 -31.36 -11.34 -12.39
CA TRP A 191 -30.76 -12.67 -12.52
C TRP A 191 -29.70 -12.71 -13.63
N ARG A 192 -28.43 -12.98 -13.29
CA ARG A 192 -27.27 -12.80 -14.21
C ARG A 192 -26.71 -14.06 -14.84
N ILE A 193 -27.34 -15.21 -14.70
CA ILE A 193 -26.82 -16.48 -15.24
C ILE A 193 -27.88 -17.25 -16.02
N GLU A 194 -27.53 -17.73 -17.21
CA GLU A 194 -28.43 -18.53 -18.03
C GLU A 194 -28.81 -19.87 -17.37
N MET A 195 -30.12 -20.08 -17.18
CA MET A 195 -30.70 -21.33 -16.68
C MET A 195 -31.48 -22.02 -17.79
N LYS A 196 -31.08 -23.23 -18.19
CA LYS A 196 -31.74 -23.96 -19.29
C LYS A 196 -33.15 -24.40 -18.91
N LYS A 197 -33.37 -24.78 -17.65
CA LYS A 197 -34.67 -25.21 -17.17
C LYS A 197 -35.63 -24.06 -16.85
N TYR A 198 -35.09 -22.86 -16.61
CA TYR A 198 -35.86 -21.67 -16.24
C TYR A 198 -35.41 -20.44 -17.05
N PRO A 199 -35.58 -20.46 -18.40
CA PRO A 199 -35.10 -19.38 -19.26
C PRO A 199 -35.73 -18.02 -18.93
N GLN A 200 -36.96 -18.03 -18.42
CA GLN A 200 -37.67 -16.82 -18.00
C GLN A 200 -36.92 -15.99 -16.94
N LEU A 201 -36.04 -16.58 -16.14
CA LEU A 201 -35.25 -15.83 -15.16
C LEU A 201 -34.41 -14.75 -15.85
N THR A 202 -33.66 -15.13 -16.89
CA THR A 202 -32.87 -14.16 -17.68
C THR A 202 -33.73 -13.38 -18.67
N GLU A 203 -34.71 -14.00 -19.31
CA GLU A 203 -35.54 -13.32 -20.34
C GLU A 203 -36.38 -12.18 -19.74
N MET A 204 -36.83 -12.33 -18.49
CA MET A 204 -37.69 -11.35 -17.84
C MET A 204 -36.95 -10.40 -16.89
N THR A 205 -35.81 -10.81 -16.31
CA THR A 205 -35.20 -10.06 -15.18
C THR A 205 -33.75 -9.66 -15.35
N ALA A 206 -33.14 -9.94 -16.51
CA ALA A 206 -31.78 -9.49 -16.78
C ALA A 206 -31.67 -8.00 -17.16
N TYR A 207 -32.78 -7.29 -17.44
CA TYR A 207 -32.75 -5.90 -17.90
C TYR A 207 -33.75 -5.02 -17.15
N ARG A 208 -33.33 -3.78 -16.86
CA ARG A 208 -34.07 -2.72 -16.18
C ARG A 208 -34.22 -1.50 -17.11
N PRO A 209 -35.25 -0.64 -16.96
CA PRO A 209 -35.49 0.49 -17.86
C PRO A 209 -34.48 1.64 -17.73
N ASN A 210 -33.64 1.63 -16.69
CA ASN A 210 -32.53 2.56 -16.50
C ASN A 210 -31.48 1.95 -15.55
N GLU A 211 -30.29 2.55 -15.52
CA GLU A 211 -29.19 2.11 -14.65
C GLU A 211 -29.39 2.54 -13.19
N ASN A 212 -30.03 3.69 -12.93
CA ASN A 212 -30.14 4.29 -11.61
C ASN A 212 -30.83 3.36 -10.60
N TRP A 213 -30.03 2.81 -9.68
CA TRP A 213 -30.51 1.88 -8.67
C TRP A 213 -31.62 2.45 -7.79
N SER A 214 -31.52 3.70 -7.36
CA SER A 214 -32.54 4.29 -6.47
C SER A 214 -33.86 4.53 -7.18
N GLU A 215 -33.82 4.92 -8.45
CA GLU A 215 -35.03 5.06 -9.25
C GLU A 215 -35.69 3.70 -9.48
N PHE A 216 -34.92 2.67 -9.80
CA PHE A 216 -35.43 1.31 -9.94
C PHE A 216 -36.02 0.77 -8.64
N TRP A 217 -35.26 0.86 -7.54
CA TRP A 217 -35.62 0.28 -6.24
C TRP A 217 -36.88 0.92 -5.67
N ASN A 218 -37.00 2.26 -5.78
CA ASN A 218 -38.15 3.00 -5.27
C ASN A 218 -39.31 3.10 -6.29
N GLY A 219 -39.04 2.90 -7.58
CA GLY A 219 -40.00 3.02 -8.69
C GLY A 219 -40.77 1.74 -9.00
N GLY A 220 -40.97 0.86 -8.02
CA GLY A 220 -41.74 -0.38 -8.20
C GLY A 220 -40.97 -1.56 -8.80
N ARG A 221 -39.64 -1.44 -8.96
CA ARG A 221 -38.72 -2.53 -9.38
C ARG A 221 -39.14 -3.18 -10.71
N GLU A 222 -39.52 -2.35 -11.68
CA GLU A 222 -39.96 -2.83 -12.99
C GLU A 222 -38.76 -3.27 -13.85
N PHE A 223 -38.88 -4.45 -14.45
CA PHE A 223 -37.93 -4.98 -15.43
C PHE A 223 -38.45 -4.77 -16.84
N CYS A 224 -37.55 -4.81 -17.83
CA CYS A 224 -37.90 -4.64 -19.23
C CYS A 224 -37.23 -5.69 -20.11
N SER A 225 -37.68 -5.82 -21.36
CA SER A 225 -37.00 -6.68 -22.33
C SER A 225 -35.65 -6.07 -22.74
N LYS A 226 -34.68 -6.91 -23.14
CA LYS A 226 -33.39 -6.48 -23.69
C LYS A 226 -33.49 -5.42 -24.80
N ASN A 227 -34.57 -5.43 -25.58
CA ASN A 227 -34.76 -4.55 -26.73
C ASN A 227 -35.56 -3.27 -26.39
N ALA A 228 -35.92 -3.07 -25.12
CA ALA A 228 -36.61 -1.86 -24.70
C ALA A 228 -35.68 -0.64 -24.82
N PRO A 229 -36.23 0.57 -25.07
CA PRO A 229 -35.45 1.80 -25.00
C PRO A 229 -34.77 1.92 -23.63
N HIS A 230 -33.48 2.27 -23.62
CA HIS A 230 -32.67 2.42 -22.40
C HIS A 230 -32.52 1.15 -21.55
N ALA A 231 -32.80 -0.04 -22.10
CA ALA A 231 -32.59 -1.30 -21.40
C ALA A 231 -31.15 -1.42 -20.87
N TYR A 232 -31.03 -1.49 -19.56
CA TYR A 232 -29.78 -1.59 -18.82
C TYR A 232 -29.68 -2.95 -18.14
N GLY A 233 -28.56 -3.64 -18.30
CA GLY A 233 -28.30 -4.93 -17.67
C GLY A 233 -27.63 -5.93 -18.60
N GLY A 234 -27.78 -7.20 -18.28
CA GLY A 234 -27.10 -8.30 -18.95
C GLY A 234 -27.13 -9.57 -18.11
N TYR A 235 -26.65 -10.66 -18.72
CA TYR A 235 -26.46 -11.95 -18.06
C TYR A 235 -25.35 -12.72 -18.79
N TYR A 236 -24.73 -13.67 -18.09
CA TYR A 236 -23.75 -14.60 -18.63
C TYR A 236 -24.44 -15.84 -19.19
N THR A 237 -24.06 -16.23 -20.40
CA THR A 237 -24.43 -17.55 -20.91
C THR A 237 -23.69 -18.64 -20.12
N GLN A 238 -24.17 -19.89 -20.20
CA GLN A 238 -23.42 -21.00 -19.60
C GLN A 238 -22.01 -21.15 -20.19
N GLN A 239 -21.81 -20.76 -21.45
CA GLN A 239 -20.49 -20.75 -22.07
C GLN A 239 -19.59 -19.67 -21.49
N ASP A 240 -20.13 -18.47 -21.21
CA ASP A 240 -19.38 -17.39 -20.56
C ASP A 240 -18.89 -17.80 -19.18
N ILE A 241 -19.75 -18.44 -18.39
CA ILE A 241 -19.37 -19.00 -17.09
C ILE A 241 -18.27 -20.04 -17.22
N ARG A 242 -18.38 -20.98 -18.17
CA ARG A 242 -17.35 -22.00 -18.40
C ARG A 242 -16.01 -21.38 -18.81
N ASP A 243 -16.04 -20.26 -19.53
CA ASP A 243 -14.83 -19.55 -19.92
C ASP A 243 -14.23 -18.75 -18.74
N ILE A 244 -15.05 -18.10 -17.91
CA ILE A 244 -14.63 -17.44 -16.65
C ILE A 244 -13.98 -18.43 -15.69
N VAL A 245 -14.63 -19.56 -15.43
CA VAL A 245 -14.10 -20.64 -14.59
C VAL A 245 -12.75 -21.14 -15.13
N ARG A 246 -12.63 -21.30 -16.45
CA ARG A 246 -11.37 -21.75 -17.08
C ARG A 246 -10.28 -20.68 -16.97
N TYR A 247 -10.63 -19.41 -17.18
CA TYR A 247 -9.71 -18.27 -17.09
C TYR A 247 -9.15 -18.10 -15.68
N ALA A 248 -10.02 -18.23 -14.67
CA ALA A 248 -9.67 -18.21 -13.25
C ALA A 248 -8.80 -19.41 -12.85
N ALA A 249 -9.13 -20.62 -13.33
CA ALA A 249 -8.37 -21.83 -12.98
C ALA A 249 -6.91 -21.79 -13.47
N VAL A 250 -6.64 -21.19 -14.64
CA VAL A 250 -5.26 -20.95 -15.13
C VAL A 250 -4.46 -20.03 -14.20
N ARG A 251 -5.16 -19.18 -13.45
CA ARG A 251 -4.62 -18.22 -12.49
C ARG A 251 -4.68 -18.69 -11.05
N HIS A 252 -4.96 -19.97 -10.83
CA HIS A 252 -5.14 -20.55 -9.50
C HIS A 252 -6.20 -19.84 -8.65
N ILE A 253 -7.24 -19.29 -9.29
CA ILE A 253 -8.41 -18.71 -8.63
C ILE A 253 -9.57 -19.70 -8.70
N THR A 254 -10.17 -20.01 -7.55
CA THR A 254 -11.42 -20.77 -7.45
C THR A 254 -12.60 -19.81 -7.58
N VAL A 255 -13.53 -20.09 -8.49
CA VAL A 255 -14.78 -19.32 -8.62
C VAL A 255 -15.88 -19.99 -7.80
N ILE A 256 -16.34 -19.32 -6.75
CA ILE A 256 -17.46 -19.77 -5.91
C ILE A 256 -18.71 -19.00 -6.35
N PRO A 257 -19.71 -19.68 -6.94
CA PRO A 257 -20.96 -19.01 -7.29
C PRO A 257 -21.79 -18.77 -6.04
N GLU A 258 -22.46 -17.63 -6.00
CA GLU A 258 -23.55 -17.36 -5.06
C GLU A 258 -24.89 -17.28 -5.78
N ILE A 259 -25.82 -18.08 -5.28
CA ILE A 259 -27.24 -17.99 -5.61
C ILE A 259 -27.96 -17.71 -4.29
N ASP A 260 -28.19 -16.44 -4.00
CA ASP A 260 -28.73 -16.03 -2.70
C ASP A 260 -30.22 -16.40 -2.57
N LEU A 261 -30.50 -17.31 -1.64
CA LEU A 261 -31.81 -17.85 -1.36
C LEU A 261 -31.92 -18.17 0.15
N PRO A 262 -33.10 -18.02 0.78
CA PRO A 262 -34.40 -17.75 0.17
C PRO A 262 -34.76 -16.26 0.13
N GLY A 263 -33.92 -15.37 0.65
CA GLY A 263 -34.07 -13.90 0.57
C GLY A 263 -33.74 -13.36 -0.82
N HIS A 264 -33.72 -12.04 -0.97
CA HIS A 264 -33.23 -11.35 -2.18
C HIS A 264 -33.75 -11.89 -3.52
N SER A 265 -35.00 -12.36 -3.56
CA SER A 265 -35.56 -13.19 -4.63
C SER A 265 -36.68 -12.51 -5.44
N ASN A 266 -36.85 -11.18 -5.39
CA ASN A 266 -37.97 -10.53 -6.08
C ASN A 266 -37.94 -10.75 -7.60
N GLU A 267 -36.77 -10.77 -8.23
CA GLU A 267 -36.58 -11.15 -9.62
C GLU A 267 -37.05 -12.58 -9.90
N VAL A 268 -36.76 -13.54 -9.01
CA VAL A 268 -37.29 -14.91 -9.12
C VAL A 268 -38.82 -14.90 -9.03
N LEU A 269 -39.40 -14.14 -8.10
CA LEU A 269 -40.85 -14.04 -7.93
C LEU A 269 -41.56 -13.35 -9.09
N LEU A 270 -40.88 -12.47 -9.84
CA LEU A 270 -41.44 -11.90 -11.07
C LEU A 270 -41.51 -12.96 -12.17
N ALA A 271 -40.44 -13.73 -12.36
CA ALA A 271 -40.36 -14.75 -13.39
C ALA A 271 -41.18 -16.00 -13.04
N LEU A 272 -41.33 -16.32 -11.75
CA LEU A 272 -42.00 -17.49 -11.21
C LEU A 272 -42.94 -17.12 -10.04
N PRO A 273 -44.06 -16.41 -10.30
CA PRO A 273 -44.95 -15.91 -9.25
C PRO A 273 -45.52 -16.99 -8.33
N GLN A 274 -45.63 -18.23 -8.80
CA GLN A 274 -46.10 -19.36 -8.01
C GLN A 274 -45.22 -19.67 -6.78
N LEU A 275 -43.98 -19.17 -6.73
CA LEU A 275 -43.04 -19.36 -5.62
C LEU A 275 -43.25 -18.34 -4.48
N ALA A 276 -44.08 -17.31 -4.67
CA ALA A 276 -44.40 -16.33 -3.62
C ALA A 276 -45.34 -16.92 -2.56
N CYS A 277 -45.36 -16.35 -1.36
CA CYS A 277 -46.42 -16.66 -0.38
C CYS A 277 -47.78 -16.20 -0.91
N GLU A 278 -48.87 -16.89 -0.54
CA GLU A 278 -50.23 -16.51 -0.97
C GLU A 278 -50.54 -15.03 -0.67
N GLY A 279 -51.13 -14.33 -1.64
CA GLY A 279 -51.50 -12.91 -1.52
C GLY A 279 -50.34 -11.93 -1.76
N HIS A 280 -49.14 -12.42 -2.07
CA HIS A 280 -47.96 -11.60 -2.34
C HIS A 280 -47.41 -11.83 -3.75
N ASP A 281 -46.66 -10.85 -4.24
CA ASP A 281 -45.98 -10.85 -5.54
C ASP A 281 -44.55 -10.29 -5.39
N TYR A 282 -43.83 -10.16 -6.49
CA TYR A 282 -42.46 -9.62 -6.49
C TYR A 282 -42.31 -8.17 -6.00
N ARG A 283 -43.40 -7.37 -5.99
CA ARG A 283 -43.36 -6.00 -5.47
C ARG A 283 -43.51 -5.98 -3.95
N THR A 284 -44.23 -6.97 -3.44
CA THR A 284 -44.66 -7.05 -2.05
C THR A 284 -44.02 -8.24 -1.31
N SER A 285 -43.06 -8.95 -1.92
CA SER A 285 -42.29 -10.08 -1.39
C SER A 285 -40.83 -10.03 -1.85
N PHE A 286 -39.89 -10.30 -0.95
CA PHE A 286 -38.45 -10.43 -1.25
C PHE A 286 -37.93 -11.84 -1.00
N GLU A 287 -38.75 -12.71 -0.40
CA GLU A 287 -38.38 -14.07 -0.03
C GLU A 287 -39.25 -15.11 -0.74
N LEU A 288 -38.64 -16.25 -1.04
CA LEU A 288 -39.34 -17.43 -1.51
C LEU A 288 -40.26 -18.01 -0.42
N CYS A 289 -41.38 -18.63 -0.83
CA CYS A 289 -42.27 -19.34 0.08
C CYS A 289 -41.68 -20.70 0.47
N ILE A 290 -41.12 -20.80 1.68
CA ILE A 290 -40.53 -22.05 2.21
C ILE A 290 -41.60 -23.13 2.47
N GLY A 291 -42.87 -22.74 2.60
CA GLY A 291 -43.98 -23.69 2.77
C GLY A 291 -44.16 -24.67 1.61
N LYS A 292 -43.80 -24.24 0.39
CA LYS A 292 -44.08 -24.94 -0.87
C LYS A 292 -42.98 -25.91 -1.28
N GLU A 293 -43.36 -27.10 -1.74
CA GLU A 293 -42.42 -28.08 -2.30
C GLU A 293 -41.84 -27.63 -3.65
N GLU A 294 -42.59 -26.83 -4.39
CA GLU A 294 -42.19 -26.21 -5.65
C GLU A 294 -40.94 -25.33 -5.48
N THR A 295 -40.82 -24.63 -4.35
CA THR A 295 -39.65 -23.82 -3.98
C THR A 295 -38.40 -24.69 -3.91
N PHE A 296 -38.44 -25.80 -3.17
CA PHE A 296 -37.29 -26.71 -3.07
C PHE A 296 -36.96 -27.33 -4.43
N ARG A 297 -37.96 -27.75 -5.20
CA ARG A 297 -37.75 -28.28 -6.54
C ARG A 297 -37.08 -27.27 -7.47
N PHE A 298 -37.46 -25.99 -7.37
CA PHE A 298 -36.81 -24.90 -8.07
C PHE A 298 -35.34 -24.76 -7.66
N CYS A 299 -35.07 -24.60 -6.37
CA CYS A 299 -33.69 -24.46 -5.86
C CYS A 299 -32.81 -25.64 -6.24
N GLU A 300 -33.29 -26.88 -6.09
CA GLU A 300 -32.54 -28.09 -6.45
C GLU A 300 -32.21 -28.14 -7.95
N ASN A 301 -33.15 -27.74 -8.81
CA ASN A 301 -32.91 -27.67 -10.25
C ASN A 301 -31.88 -26.61 -10.61
N VAL A 302 -31.97 -25.42 -10.01
CA VAL A 302 -31.00 -24.33 -10.22
C VAL A 302 -29.62 -24.80 -9.77
N LEU A 303 -29.49 -25.25 -8.53
CA LEU A 303 -28.23 -25.67 -7.94
C LEU A 303 -27.58 -26.83 -8.72
N LYS A 304 -28.37 -27.71 -9.32
CA LYS A 304 -27.84 -28.77 -10.20
C LYS A 304 -27.13 -28.19 -11.42
N GLU A 305 -27.76 -27.25 -12.14
CA GLU A 305 -27.12 -26.60 -13.28
C GLU A 305 -25.89 -25.77 -12.84
N ILE A 306 -25.96 -25.11 -11.68
CA ILE A 306 -24.82 -24.37 -11.11
C ILE A 306 -23.64 -25.33 -10.81
N MET A 307 -23.88 -26.46 -10.15
CA MET A 307 -22.83 -27.43 -9.85
C MET A 307 -22.22 -28.09 -11.10
N ASP A 308 -22.94 -28.10 -12.23
CA ASP A 308 -22.44 -28.55 -13.53
C ASP A 308 -21.57 -27.48 -14.25
N LEU A 309 -21.71 -26.21 -13.88
CA LEU A 309 -20.96 -25.08 -14.43
C LEU A 309 -19.71 -24.76 -13.61
N PHE A 310 -19.83 -24.83 -12.28
CA PHE A 310 -18.78 -24.45 -11.34
C PHE A 310 -18.14 -25.68 -10.70
N PRO A 311 -16.83 -25.94 -10.92
CA PRO A 311 -16.14 -27.09 -10.36
C PRO A 311 -15.76 -26.90 -8.89
N SER A 312 -16.01 -25.73 -8.28
CA SER A 312 -15.73 -25.43 -6.88
C SER A 312 -16.33 -26.48 -5.95
N GLU A 313 -15.59 -26.85 -4.89
CA GLU A 313 -16.12 -27.69 -3.81
C GLU A 313 -17.25 -26.96 -3.06
N TYR A 314 -17.16 -25.62 -2.97
CA TYR A 314 -18.09 -24.78 -2.25
C TYR A 314 -19.06 -24.08 -3.20
N ILE A 315 -20.32 -23.99 -2.78
CA ILE A 315 -21.38 -23.17 -3.38
C ILE A 315 -21.89 -22.22 -2.30
N HIS A 316 -21.93 -20.92 -2.58
CA HIS A 316 -22.53 -19.95 -1.66
C HIS A 316 -24.04 -19.94 -1.89
N ILE A 317 -24.81 -20.07 -0.81
CA ILE A 317 -26.29 -20.10 -0.88
C ILE A 317 -26.92 -18.80 -0.37
N GLY A 318 -26.10 -17.82 0.00
CA GLY A 318 -26.51 -16.57 0.63
C GLY A 318 -27.15 -16.81 1.98
N GLY A 319 -28.42 -16.42 2.10
CA GLY A 319 -29.25 -16.66 3.28
C GLY A 319 -29.31 -15.48 4.25
N ASP A 320 -28.85 -14.31 3.82
CA ASP A 320 -28.92 -13.03 4.52
C ASP A 320 -30.30 -12.37 4.39
N GLU A 321 -30.56 -11.43 5.31
CA GLU A 321 -31.67 -10.46 5.36
C GLU A 321 -33.10 -10.95 5.01
N ALA A 322 -33.36 -12.26 5.08
CA ALA A 322 -34.67 -12.81 4.77
C ALA A 322 -35.74 -12.30 5.74
N ASN A 323 -36.72 -11.54 5.25
CA ASN A 323 -37.81 -11.04 6.09
C ASN A 323 -38.78 -12.19 6.45
N ARG A 324 -38.84 -12.50 7.75
CA ARG A 324 -39.60 -13.63 8.28
C ARG A 324 -41.08 -13.33 8.54
N ASP A 325 -41.51 -12.06 8.47
CA ASP A 325 -42.88 -11.65 8.78
C ASP A 325 -43.90 -12.30 7.85
N ARG A 326 -43.56 -12.45 6.57
CA ARG A 326 -44.44 -13.05 5.56
C ARG A 326 -44.65 -14.54 5.79
N TRP A 327 -43.58 -15.26 6.16
CA TRP A 327 -43.70 -16.67 6.49
C TRP A 327 -44.58 -16.90 7.71
N ASN A 328 -44.54 -15.99 8.68
CA ASN A 328 -45.39 -16.06 9.87
C ASN A 328 -46.89 -15.88 9.55
N ALA A 329 -47.23 -15.15 8.47
CA ALA A 329 -48.61 -15.00 8.01
C ALA A 329 -49.05 -16.10 7.04
N CYS A 330 -48.13 -16.69 6.29
CA CYS A 330 -48.40 -17.60 5.17
C CYS A 330 -49.00 -18.97 5.60
N PRO A 331 -50.15 -19.38 5.05
CA PRO A 331 -50.75 -20.69 5.34
C PRO A 331 -49.87 -21.89 4.99
N ASP A 332 -49.18 -21.86 3.85
CA ASP A 332 -48.26 -22.93 3.43
C ASP A 332 -47.06 -23.05 4.39
N CYS A 333 -46.49 -21.91 4.82
CA CYS A 333 -45.40 -21.91 5.80
C CYS A 333 -45.86 -22.43 7.17
N LYS A 334 -47.04 -22.01 7.64
CA LYS A 334 -47.64 -22.54 8.88
C LYS A 334 -47.87 -24.05 8.79
N LYS A 335 -48.37 -24.52 7.65
CA LYS A 335 -48.56 -25.95 7.39
C LYS A 335 -47.22 -26.70 7.43
N ARG A 336 -46.19 -26.19 6.74
CA ARG A 336 -44.84 -26.76 6.79
C ARG A 336 -44.30 -26.84 8.21
N MET A 337 -44.46 -25.77 8.98
CA MET A 337 -43.99 -25.73 10.36
C MET A 337 -44.70 -26.78 11.22
N ALA A 338 -46.01 -26.96 11.04
CA ALA A 338 -46.77 -27.99 11.73
C ALA A 338 -46.34 -29.41 11.33
N ASP A 339 -46.16 -29.66 10.02
CA ASP A 339 -45.80 -30.97 9.47
C ASP A 339 -44.38 -31.41 9.87
N GLU A 340 -43.44 -30.46 9.97
CA GLU A 340 -42.01 -30.72 10.26
C GLU A 340 -41.62 -30.43 11.72
N HIS A 341 -42.60 -30.10 12.57
CA HIS A 341 -42.41 -29.76 13.98
C HIS A 341 -41.44 -28.59 14.23
N ILE A 342 -41.52 -27.55 13.40
CA ILE A 342 -40.69 -26.35 13.47
C ILE A 342 -41.34 -25.33 14.41
N ALA A 343 -40.58 -24.81 15.38
CA ALA A 343 -41.09 -23.96 16.45
C ALA A 343 -41.45 -22.54 15.98
N ASP A 344 -40.61 -21.94 15.13
CA ASP A 344 -40.76 -20.56 14.68
C ASP A 344 -40.20 -20.35 13.26
N VAL A 345 -40.36 -19.14 12.75
CA VAL A 345 -39.92 -18.77 11.39
C VAL A 345 -38.40 -18.67 11.24
N ALA A 346 -37.63 -18.53 12.33
CA ALA A 346 -36.17 -18.61 12.28
C ALA A 346 -35.72 -20.06 12.07
N GLU A 347 -36.34 -21.00 12.79
CA GLU A 347 -36.13 -22.42 12.57
C GLU A 347 -36.63 -22.88 11.19
N LEU A 348 -37.66 -22.21 10.62
CA LEU A 348 -38.09 -22.45 9.24
C LEU A 348 -37.03 -22.07 8.20
N GLN A 349 -36.33 -20.94 8.37
CA GLN A 349 -35.18 -20.59 7.54
C GLN A 349 -34.07 -21.62 7.68
N SER A 350 -33.78 -22.04 8.91
CA SER A 350 -32.80 -23.08 9.19
C SER A 350 -33.17 -24.42 8.55
N TYR A 351 -34.46 -24.79 8.53
CA TYR A 351 -34.97 -25.96 7.80
C TYR A 351 -34.66 -25.85 6.30
N PHE A 352 -34.89 -24.67 5.69
CA PHE A 352 -34.54 -24.42 4.29
C PHE A 352 -33.04 -24.65 4.05
N THR A 353 -32.19 -23.99 4.85
CA THR A 353 -30.73 -24.12 4.77
C THR A 353 -30.29 -25.58 4.86
N ARG A 354 -30.77 -26.34 5.86
CA ARG A 354 -30.41 -27.75 6.03
C ARG A 354 -30.86 -28.61 4.85
N ARG A 355 -32.03 -28.35 4.28
CA ARG A 355 -32.55 -29.11 3.14
C ARG A 355 -31.72 -28.87 1.89
N ILE A 356 -31.36 -27.62 1.63
CA ILE A 356 -30.45 -27.23 0.52
C ILE A 356 -29.04 -27.80 0.75
N GLU A 357 -28.48 -27.65 1.95
CA GLU A 357 -27.19 -28.23 2.32
C GLU A 357 -27.17 -29.74 2.06
N LYS A 358 -28.19 -30.47 2.53
CA LYS A 358 -28.29 -31.93 2.31
C LYS A 358 -28.34 -32.27 0.82
N PHE A 359 -28.94 -31.42 -0.02
CA PHE A 359 -28.94 -31.61 -1.47
C PHE A 359 -27.55 -31.39 -2.06
N VAL A 360 -26.89 -30.28 -1.72
CA VAL A 360 -25.53 -29.92 -2.16
C VAL A 360 -24.51 -30.99 -1.74
N ASN A 361 -24.57 -31.43 -0.47
CA ASN A 361 -23.72 -32.48 0.07
C ASN A 361 -23.88 -33.83 -0.65
N ARG A 362 -25.10 -34.21 -1.04
CA ARG A 362 -25.34 -35.45 -1.82
C ARG A 362 -24.69 -35.41 -3.21
N HIS A 363 -24.36 -34.22 -3.71
CA HIS A 363 -23.64 -34.03 -4.97
C HIS A 363 -22.13 -33.80 -4.76
N GLY A 364 -21.61 -34.07 -3.55
CA GLY A 364 -20.18 -34.00 -3.23
C GLY A 364 -19.65 -32.57 -3.08
N ARG A 365 -20.53 -31.61 -2.80
CA ARG A 365 -20.19 -30.19 -2.59
C ARG A 365 -20.46 -29.79 -1.14
N LYS A 366 -20.03 -28.60 -0.73
CA LYS A 366 -20.29 -27.97 0.58
C LYS A 366 -20.91 -26.59 0.38
N ILE A 367 -21.58 -26.09 1.42
CA ILE A 367 -22.16 -24.75 1.40
C ILE A 367 -21.26 -23.73 2.10
N ILE A 368 -21.32 -22.49 1.61
CA ILE A 368 -21.01 -21.29 2.37
C ILE A 368 -22.33 -20.48 2.48
N GLY A 369 -22.57 -19.81 3.59
CA GLY A 369 -23.64 -18.82 3.68
C GLY A 369 -23.29 -17.71 4.66
N TRP A 370 -23.99 -16.59 4.53
CA TRP A 370 -23.86 -15.46 5.44
C TRP A 370 -24.25 -15.84 6.86
N ASP A 371 -23.71 -15.14 7.86
CA ASP A 371 -23.76 -15.58 9.25
C ASP A 371 -25.16 -15.73 9.86
N GLU A 372 -26.21 -15.19 9.22
CA GLU A 372 -27.61 -15.47 9.48
C GLU A 372 -27.95 -16.97 9.49
N ILE A 373 -27.25 -17.79 8.72
CA ILE A 373 -27.50 -19.24 8.72
C ILE A 373 -27.18 -19.90 10.07
N LEU A 374 -26.48 -19.20 10.98
CA LEU A 374 -26.24 -19.62 12.35
C LEU A 374 -27.40 -19.34 13.31
N ASP A 375 -28.44 -18.62 12.90
CA ASP A 375 -29.59 -18.32 13.76
C ASP A 375 -30.33 -19.60 14.20
N GLY A 376 -30.27 -20.66 13.39
CA GLY A 376 -30.77 -21.98 13.73
C GLY A 376 -29.73 -23.08 13.52
N PRO A 377 -30.10 -24.36 13.74
CA PRO A 377 -29.19 -25.49 13.56
C PRO A 377 -28.70 -25.64 12.11
N VAL A 378 -27.39 -25.56 11.91
CA VAL A 378 -26.71 -25.82 10.63
C VAL A 378 -25.74 -27.00 10.76
N SER A 379 -25.53 -27.78 9.70
CA SER A 379 -24.65 -28.96 9.80
C SER A 379 -23.17 -28.57 9.79
N LYS A 380 -22.32 -29.40 10.43
CA LYS A 380 -20.88 -29.15 10.59
C LYS A 380 -20.10 -29.00 9.28
N SER A 381 -20.67 -29.40 8.14
CA SER A 381 -20.06 -29.18 6.83
C SER A 381 -20.19 -27.76 6.29
N ALA A 382 -21.08 -26.94 6.86
CA ALA A 382 -21.25 -25.56 6.45
C ALA A 382 -20.08 -24.69 6.89
N THR A 383 -19.65 -23.80 5.99
CA THR A 383 -18.72 -22.71 6.27
C THR A 383 -19.52 -21.42 6.41
N ILE A 384 -19.12 -20.57 7.35
CA ILE A 384 -19.81 -19.32 7.66
C ILE A 384 -19.04 -18.14 7.06
N MET A 385 -19.74 -17.22 6.40
CA MET A 385 -19.20 -15.93 6.01
C MET A 385 -19.67 -14.85 7.01
N ALA A 386 -18.74 -14.39 7.87
CA ALA A 386 -19.04 -13.53 9.00
C ALA A 386 -18.94 -12.05 8.60
N TRP A 387 -20.08 -11.37 8.46
CA TRP A 387 -20.17 -9.98 8.01
C TRP A 387 -20.69 -9.01 9.06
N ARG A 388 -21.51 -9.49 10.02
CA ARG A 388 -22.07 -8.68 11.11
C ARG A 388 -21.18 -8.75 12.35
N GLU A 389 -20.34 -7.75 12.55
CA GLU A 389 -19.42 -7.68 13.69
C GLU A 389 -20.14 -7.78 15.03
N GLU A 390 -21.30 -7.12 15.14
CA GLU A 390 -22.12 -7.06 16.35
C GLU A 390 -22.73 -8.41 16.76
N SER A 391 -22.81 -9.37 15.83
CA SER A 391 -23.47 -10.66 16.04
C SER A 391 -22.61 -11.67 16.82
N GLY A 392 -21.30 -11.41 16.94
CA GLY A 392 -20.34 -12.39 17.48
C GLY A 392 -20.25 -13.68 16.64
N SER A 393 -20.61 -13.63 15.35
CA SER A 393 -20.72 -14.78 14.46
C SER A 393 -19.44 -15.58 14.33
N MET A 394 -18.26 -14.95 14.30
CA MET A 394 -16.97 -15.64 14.27
C MET A 394 -16.79 -16.56 15.49
N THR A 395 -16.99 -16.02 16.70
CA THR A 395 -16.88 -16.80 17.94
C THR A 395 -17.89 -17.94 17.94
N LYS A 396 -19.16 -17.64 17.62
CA LYS A 396 -20.23 -18.64 17.58
C LYS A 396 -19.93 -19.78 16.59
N ALA A 397 -19.50 -19.45 15.38
CA ALA A 397 -19.17 -20.42 14.34
C ALA A 397 -18.00 -21.31 14.72
N THR A 398 -16.89 -20.70 15.18
CA THR A 398 -15.67 -21.44 15.52
C THR A 398 -15.84 -22.29 16.78
N GLU A 399 -16.60 -21.85 17.78
CA GLU A 399 -16.97 -22.67 18.94
C GLU A 399 -17.88 -23.83 18.56
N GLN A 400 -18.73 -23.64 17.54
CA GLN A 400 -19.52 -24.69 16.94
C GLN A 400 -18.72 -25.52 15.92
N GLY A 401 -17.42 -25.30 15.73
CA GLY A 401 -16.57 -26.15 14.88
C GLY A 401 -16.74 -25.93 13.37
N HIS A 402 -17.30 -24.79 12.96
CA HIS A 402 -17.41 -24.40 11.55
C HIS A 402 -16.17 -23.62 11.12
N HIS A 403 -15.80 -23.76 9.85
CA HIS A 403 -14.87 -22.82 9.23
C HIS A 403 -15.54 -21.46 9.06
N VAL A 404 -14.74 -20.40 9.16
CA VAL A 404 -15.21 -19.01 9.03
C VAL A 404 -14.37 -18.26 8.00
N VAL A 405 -15.03 -17.62 7.04
CA VAL A 405 -14.43 -16.57 6.22
C VAL A 405 -14.83 -15.23 6.81
N MET A 406 -13.84 -14.41 7.15
CA MET A 406 -14.06 -13.10 7.75
C MET A 406 -14.30 -12.04 6.68
N THR A 407 -15.47 -11.40 6.73
CA THR A 407 -15.87 -10.29 5.85
C THR A 407 -16.60 -9.17 6.61
N PRO A 408 -16.13 -8.73 7.79
CA PRO A 408 -16.86 -7.74 8.58
C PRO A 408 -17.01 -6.40 7.86
N ARG A 409 -18.20 -5.78 7.97
CA ARG A 409 -18.52 -4.49 7.35
C ARG A 409 -17.45 -3.42 7.57
N GLY A 410 -16.98 -3.26 8.81
CA GLY A 410 -16.00 -2.24 9.19
C GLY A 410 -14.63 -2.36 8.53
N HIS A 411 -14.30 -3.50 7.91
CA HIS A 411 -12.97 -3.73 7.35
C HIS A 411 -12.95 -4.29 5.91
N CYS A 412 -14.06 -4.89 5.45
CA CYS A 412 -14.08 -5.69 4.23
C CYS A 412 -15.10 -5.21 3.18
N TYR A 413 -15.97 -4.24 3.48
CA TYR A 413 -16.95 -3.71 2.52
C TYR A 413 -16.32 -2.58 1.72
N ILE A 414 -15.76 -2.94 0.56
CA ILE A 414 -15.00 -2.03 -0.31
C ILE A 414 -15.90 -1.21 -1.24
N ASP A 415 -17.21 -1.33 -1.11
CA ASP A 415 -18.23 -0.42 -1.63
C ASP A 415 -18.45 0.84 -0.77
N TYR A 416 -17.92 0.86 0.47
CA TYR A 416 -17.99 2.01 1.37
C TYR A 416 -17.07 3.16 0.93
N LEU A 417 -17.35 4.37 1.43
CA LEU A 417 -16.52 5.55 1.20
C LEU A 417 -15.07 5.29 1.60
N GLN A 418 -14.11 5.70 0.77
CA GLN A 418 -12.68 5.52 1.06
C GLN A 418 -11.93 6.77 1.51
N THR A 419 -12.54 7.97 1.36
CA THR A 419 -11.96 9.27 1.77
C THR A 419 -13.07 10.26 2.11
N GLU A 420 -12.80 11.23 2.98
CA GLU A 420 -13.75 12.26 3.43
C GLU A 420 -14.07 13.34 2.36
N SER A 421 -13.56 13.21 1.14
CA SER A 421 -13.76 14.20 0.08
C SER A 421 -15.23 14.31 -0.34
N SER A 422 -15.81 15.51 -0.21
CA SER A 422 -17.19 15.84 -0.61
C SER A 422 -17.47 15.72 -2.12
N THR A 423 -16.44 15.46 -2.92
CA THR A 423 -16.48 15.27 -4.37
C THR A 423 -16.59 13.80 -4.78
N GLN A 424 -16.66 12.86 -3.83
CA GLN A 424 -16.75 11.44 -4.14
C GLN A 424 -18.09 11.12 -4.86
N PRO A 425 -18.08 10.25 -5.89
CA PRO A 425 -19.31 9.73 -6.47
C PRO A 425 -20.16 9.03 -5.40
N ARG A 426 -21.45 8.86 -5.65
CA ARG A 426 -22.37 8.23 -4.70
C ARG A 426 -21.87 6.83 -4.29
N TYR A 427 -21.84 6.57 -2.99
CA TYR A 427 -21.31 5.35 -2.36
C TYR A 427 -22.34 4.72 -1.42
N ALA A 428 -22.09 3.47 -1.00
CA ALA A 428 -22.89 2.79 0.02
C ALA A 428 -22.57 3.33 1.43
N GLU A 429 -23.54 3.31 2.34
CA GLU A 429 -23.35 3.86 3.70
C GLU A 429 -22.17 3.20 4.43
N GLY A 430 -21.19 3.99 4.85
CA GLY A 430 -20.01 3.51 5.60
C GLY A 430 -18.73 4.25 5.21
N TYR A 431 -17.67 4.05 5.99
CA TYR A 431 -16.35 4.62 5.76
C TYR A 431 -15.27 3.59 6.05
N LEU A 432 -14.49 3.24 5.03
CA LEU A 432 -13.40 2.27 5.08
C LEU A 432 -12.19 2.85 4.35
N PRO A 433 -11.33 3.64 5.02
CA PRO A 433 -10.08 4.09 4.44
C PRO A 433 -9.07 2.94 4.30
N LEU A 434 -8.00 3.14 3.52
CA LEU A 434 -6.99 2.12 3.26
C LEU A 434 -6.33 1.57 4.54
N SER A 435 -6.10 2.43 5.54
CA SER A 435 -5.50 2.04 6.83
C SER A 435 -6.36 1.03 7.59
N GLU A 436 -7.67 1.26 7.66
CA GLU A 436 -8.61 0.40 8.38
C GLU A 436 -8.74 -0.98 7.72
N ALA A 437 -8.71 -1.05 6.38
CA ALA A 437 -8.64 -2.31 5.66
C ALA A 437 -7.32 -3.06 5.93
N TYR A 438 -6.21 -2.34 6.08
CA TYR A 438 -4.89 -2.92 6.36
C TYR A 438 -4.75 -3.40 7.79
N GLU A 439 -5.24 -2.63 8.75
CA GLU A 439 -5.08 -2.89 10.19
C GLU A 439 -5.95 -4.05 10.68
N PHE A 440 -6.91 -4.50 9.86
CA PHE A 440 -7.76 -5.64 10.17
C PHE A 440 -6.94 -6.87 10.62
N GLU A 441 -7.30 -7.39 11.78
CA GLU A 441 -6.77 -8.61 12.37
C GLU A 441 -7.90 -9.66 12.43
N PRO A 442 -7.94 -10.62 11.47
CA PRO A 442 -9.04 -11.58 11.35
C PRO A 442 -9.11 -12.60 12.50
N VAL A 443 -8.02 -12.76 13.26
CA VAL A 443 -7.93 -13.68 14.39
C VAL A 443 -7.52 -12.87 15.64
N PRO A 444 -8.45 -12.16 16.28
CA PRO A 444 -8.17 -11.38 17.47
C PRO A 444 -7.59 -12.25 18.60
N ALA A 445 -6.77 -11.62 19.46
CA ALA A 445 -6.21 -12.27 20.63
C ALA A 445 -7.32 -12.85 21.52
N GLY A 446 -7.16 -14.11 21.96
CA GLY A 446 -8.15 -14.82 22.77
C GLY A 446 -9.15 -15.67 21.98
N THR A 447 -9.06 -15.70 20.65
CA THR A 447 -9.85 -16.64 19.82
C THR A 447 -9.56 -18.09 20.22
N LYS A 448 -10.58 -18.86 20.62
CA LYS A 448 -10.42 -20.23 21.14
C LYS A 448 -9.99 -21.25 20.08
N ASN A 449 -10.59 -21.18 18.89
CA ASN A 449 -10.33 -22.12 17.78
C ASN A 449 -9.81 -21.38 16.54
N PRO A 450 -8.62 -20.74 16.61
CA PRO A 450 -8.11 -19.85 15.57
C PRO A 450 -7.88 -20.56 14.23
N ALA A 451 -7.60 -21.87 14.25
CA ALA A 451 -7.39 -22.67 13.04
C ALA A 451 -8.67 -22.85 12.17
N LEU A 452 -9.85 -22.54 12.72
CA LEU A 452 -11.10 -22.57 11.97
C LEU A 452 -11.37 -21.26 11.22
N VAL A 453 -10.65 -20.18 11.54
CA VAL A 453 -10.66 -18.96 10.72
C VAL A 453 -9.91 -19.26 9.43
N TRP A 454 -10.67 -19.46 8.36
CA TRP A 454 -10.16 -19.98 7.09
C TRP A 454 -9.51 -18.89 6.24
N GLY A 455 -9.94 -17.64 6.41
CA GLY A 455 -9.32 -16.47 5.82
C GLY A 455 -10.22 -15.25 5.71
N VAL A 456 -9.94 -14.39 4.73
CA VAL A 456 -10.55 -13.06 4.58
C VAL A 456 -11.08 -12.82 3.18
N GLN A 457 -12.05 -11.91 3.03
CA GLN A 457 -12.52 -11.46 1.73
C GLN A 457 -13.02 -10.02 1.74
N GLY A 458 -12.68 -9.29 0.68
CA GLY A 458 -13.30 -7.99 0.38
C GLY A 458 -14.57 -8.17 -0.44
N ASN A 459 -15.62 -7.43 -0.09
CA ASN A 459 -16.93 -7.46 -0.75
C ASN A 459 -17.18 -6.16 -1.50
N LEU A 460 -17.43 -6.25 -2.81
CA LEU A 460 -17.85 -5.12 -3.63
C LEU A 460 -19.32 -5.29 -4.04
N TRP A 461 -20.21 -4.74 -3.22
CA TRP A 461 -21.61 -4.52 -3.58
C TRP A 461 -21.74 -3.36 -4.58
N THR A 462 -22.71 -3.42 -5.48
CA THR A 462 -22.72 -2.52 -6.64
C THR A 462 -23.97 -1.67 -6.80
N GLU A 463 -24.73 -1.39 -5.73
CA GLU A 463 -25.90 -0.51 -5.74
C GLU A 463 -25.63 0.85 -6.38
N TYR A 464 -24.45 1.42 -6.14
CA TYR A 464 -24.06 2.74 -6.67
C TYR A 464 -22.86 2.69 -7.62
N ILE A 465 -22.43 1.49 -8.01
CA ILE A 465 -21.22 1.25 -8.77
C ILE A 465 -21.58 0.75 -10.18
N ALA A 466 -22.01 1.68 -11.04
CA ALA A 466 -22.58 1.33 -12.35
C ALA A 466 -21.56 1.08 -13.48
N THR A 467 -20.29 1.44 -13.28
CA THR A 467 -19.27 1.43 -14.34
C THR A 467 -18.01 0.68 -13.93
N ASP A 468 -17.36 0.05 -14.90
CA ASP A 468 -16.07 -0.64 -14.76
C ASP A 468 -15.02 0.24 -14.04
N SER A 469 -14.91 1.49 -14.47
CA SER A 469 -13.96 2.46 -13.93
C SER A 469 -14.21 2.76 -12.45
N TYR A 470 -15.48 2.86 -12.04
CA TYR A 470 -15.83 3.11 -10.66
C TYR A 470 -15.70 1.86 -9.78
N ALA A 471 -15.97 0.67 -10.32
CA ALA A 471 -15.70 -0.58 -9.62
C ALA A 471 -14.21 -0.76 -9.31
N GLU A 472 -13.32 -0.46 -10.26
CA GLU A 472 -11.87 -0.46 -10.03
C GLU A 472 -11.45 0.57 -8.99
N TYR A 473 -12.05 1.76 -9.05
CA TYR A 473 -11.78 2.85 -8.11
C TYR A 473 -12.13 2.49 -6.67
N MET A 474 -13.26 1.83 -6.46
CA MET A 474 -13.70 1.41 -5.13
C MET A 474 -12.94 0.19 -4.61
N THR A 475 -12.53 -0.71 -5.52
CA THR A 475 -11.79 -1.92 -5.18
C THR A 475 -10.33 -1.64 -4.83
N TYR A 476 -9.64 -0.80 -5.61
CA TYR A 476 -8.21 -0.58 -5.48
C TYR A 476 -7.90 0.83 -4.94
N PRO A 477 -7.04 0.93 -3.90
CA PRO A 477 -6.10 -0.09 -3.44
C PRO A 477 -6.53 -0.93 -2.23
N ARG A 478 -7.75 -0.80 -1.71
CA ARG A 478 -8.18 -1.48 -0.46
C ARG A 478 -8.12 -3.02 -0.55
N MET A 479 -8.40 -3.58 -1.72
CA MET A 479 -8.24 -5.03 -1.93
C MET A 479 -6.77 -5.49 -1.78
N MET A 480 -5.78 -4.61 -1.99
CA MET A 480 -4.37 -4.92 -1.75
C MET A 480 -4.01 -4.96 -0.28
N ALA A 481 -4.66 -4.12 0.53
CA ALA A 481 -4.55 -4.22 1.97
C ALA A 481 -5.11 -5.55 2.47
N LEU A 482 -6.27 -5.97 1.97
CA LEU A 482 -6.84 -7.29 2.30
C LEU A 482 -6.00 -8.46 1.77
N ALA A 483 -5.34 -8.30 0.61
CA ALA A 483 -4.37 -9.27 0.12
C ALA A 483 -3.19 -9.43 1.10
N GLU A 484 -2.68 -8.31 1.66
CA GLU A 484 -1.67 -8.34 2.71
C GLU A 484 -2.18 -9.04 3.97
N VAL A 485 -3.38 -8.71 4.45
CA VAL A 485 -3.99 -9.35 5.62
C VAL A 485 -4.13 -10.86 5.42
N GLY A 486 -4.50 -11.28 4.21
CA GLY A 486 -4.67 -12.68 3.83
C GLY A 486 -3.36 -13.49 3.73
N TRP A 487 -2.22 -12.81 3.57
CA TRP A 487 -0.95 -13.45 3.19
C TRP A 487 0.16 -13.25 4.21
N THR A 488 0.39 -12.01 4.63
CA THR A 488 1.52 -11.61 5.48
C THR A 488 1.23 -11.91 6.95
N LYS A 489 2.22 -12.46 7.68
CA LYS A 489 2.07 -12.73 9.11
C LYS A 489 2.02 -11.43 9.91
N PRO A 490 1.25 -11.35 11.02
CA PRO A 490 1.08 -10.12 11.79
C PRO A 490 2.40 -9.45 12.20
N GLU A 491 3.39 -10.23 12.61
CA GLU A 491 4.72 -9.78 13.01
C GLU A 491 5.54 -9.11 11.90
N HIS A 492 5.13 -9.27 10.63
CA HIS A 492 5.76 -8.67 9.46
C HIS A 492 4.94 -7.53 8.85
N LYS A 493 3.76 -7.21 9.42
CA LYS A 493 2.93 -6.09 8.94
C LYS A 493 3.49 -4.76 9.43
N SER A 494 3.57 -3.80 8.52
CA SER A 494 3.89 -2.40 8.80
C SER A 494 3.12 -1.54 7.79
N PHE A 495 2.20 -0.71 8.28
CA PHE A 495 1.37 0.11 7.39
C PHE A 495 2.21 1.11 6.60
N SER A 496 3.23 1.73 7.21
CA SER A 496 4.12 2.66 6.50
C SER A 496 4.91 1.97 5.38
N ASP A 497 5.38 0.74 5.62
CA ASP A 497 6.04 -0.05 4.59
C ASP A 497 5.08 -0.47 3.46
N PHE A 498 3.92 -1.02 3.82
CA PHE A 498 2.87 -1.37 2.87
C PHE A 498 2.47 -0.18 2.03
N TYR A 499 2.27 0.98 2.64
CA TYR A 499 1.86 2.19 1.96
C TYR A 499 2.89 2.60 0.89
N ARG A 500 4.19 2.57 1.22
CA ARG A 500 5.28 2.82 0.23
C ARG A 500 5.23 1.83 -0.93
N ARG A 501 5.13 0.53 -0.65
CA ARG A 501 4.97 -0.49 -1.69
C ARG A 501 3.71 -0.28 -2.53
N MET A 502 2.63 0.18 -1.89
CA MET A 502 1.35 0.42 -2.54
C MET A 502 1.39 1.61 -3.49
N LEU A 503 2.16 2.67 -3.20
CA LEU A 503 2.39 3.76 -4.16
C LEU A 503 3.01 3.24 -5.47
N HIS A 504 4.01 2.36 -5.36
CA HIS A 504 4.63 1.72 -6.53
C HIS A 504 3.65 0.79 -7.26
N ALA A 505 2.96 -0.09 -6.52
CA ALA A 505 1.96 -0.98 -7.08
C ALA A 505 0.81 -0.23 -7.77
N GLN A 506 0.38 0.90 -7.22
CA GLN A 506 -0.65 1.75 -7.81
C GLN A 506 -0.19 2.33 -9.15
N GLN A 507 1.05 2.79 -9.25
CA GLN A 507 1.55 3.27 -10.54
C GLN A 507 1.57 2.13 -11.57
N ALA A 508 2.05 0.94 -11.17
CA ALA A 508 2.03 -0.24 -12.03
C ALA A 508 0.61 -0.66 -12.45
N MET A 509 -0.39 -0.50 -11.59
CA MET A 509 -1.81 -0.71 -11.92
C MET A 509 -2.30 0.31 -12.96
N LYS A 510 -1.99 1.59 -12.77
CA LYS A 510 -2.36 2.67 -13.71
C LYS A 510 -1.73 2.44 -15.09
N ASP A 511 -0.46 2.03 -15.12
CA ASP A 511 0.25 1.71 -16.37
C ASP A 511 -0.37 0.51 -17.12
N LYS A 512 -1.02 -0.41 -16.39
CA LYS A 512 -1.79 -1.54 -16.92
C LYS A 512 -3.26 -1.18 -17.23
N GLY A 513 -3.65 0.08 -17.05
CA GLY A 513 -4.99 0.58 -17.38
C GLY A 513 -6.06 0.32 -16.31
N TYR A 514 -5.69 0.12 -15.05
CA TYR A 514 -6.64 0.04 -13.93
C TYR A 514 -6.88 1.42 -13.31
N ASN A 515 -8.15 1.75 -13.05
CA ASN A 515 -8.53 3.01 -12.41
C ASN A 515 -8.48 2.92 -10.87
N SER A 516 -7.30 2.75 -10.28
CA SER A 516 -7.14 2.74 -8.80
C SER A 516 -7.34 4.15 -8.20
N TYR A 517 -7.99 4.23 -7.04
CA TYR A 517 -8.07 5.45 -6.24
C TYR A 517 -6.68 6.00 -5.89
N ASN A 518 -6.44 7.31 -6.06
CA ASN A 518 -5.14 7.93 -5.85
C ASN A 518 -4.86 8.22 -4.36
N ILE A 519 -4.05 7.38 -3.71
CA ILE A 519 -3.79 7.49 -2.27
C ILE A 519 -2.83 8.63 -1.91
N ASP A 520 -2.04 9.11 -2.89
CA ASP A 520 -1.14 10.25 -2.72
C ASP A 520 -1.93 11.58 -2.60
N ASP A 521 -3.17 11.63 -3.08
CA ASP A 521 -4.02 12.83 -2.91
C ASP A 521 -4.54 12.95 -1.48
N ASP A 522 -4.84 11.84 -0.80
CA ASP A 522 -5.22 11.84 0.61
C ASP A 522 -4.06 12.21 1.51
N LEU A 523 -2.84 11.74 1.21
CA LEU A 523 -1.64 12.21 1.89
C LEU A 523 -1.48 13.71 1.68
N ARG A 524 -1.41 14.21 0.44
CA ARG A 524 -1.25 15.65 0.17
C ARG A 524 -2.30 16.53 0.87
N LYS A 525 -3.55 16.06 0.97
CA LYS A 525 -4.62 16.78 1.67
C LYS A 525 -4.46 16.74 3.19
N LYS A 526 -4.30 15.57 3.82
CA LYS A 526 -4.09 15.47 5.29
C LYS A 526 -2.76 16.10 5.74
N GLN A 527 -1.74 16.07 4.87
CA GLN A 527 -0.38 16.46 5.19
C GLN A 527 -0.13 17.97 5.09
N THR A 528 -0.86 18.72 4.25
CA THR A 528 -0.62 20.16 4.09
C THR A 528 -1.43 21.05 5.03
N GLU A 529 -2.42 20.51 5.75
CA GLU A 529 -3.21 21.27 6.73
C GLU A 529 -2.44 21.58 8.02
N THR A 530 -1.41 20.81 8.36
CA THR A 530 -0.59 20.99 9.58
C THR A 530 0.73 21.70 9.34
N TRP A 531 1.20 21.77 8.09
CA TRP A 531 2.49 22.35 7.74
C TRP A 531 2.53 23.86 7.97
N LYS A 532 3.64 24.34 8.54
CA LYS A 532 3.91 25.77 8.65
C LYS A 532 4.31 26.39 7.32
N ALA A 533 4.83 25.61 6.38
CA ALA A 533 5.15 26.06 5.02
C ALA A 533 5.20 24.85 4.06
N LYS A 534 4.93 25.08 2.78
CA LYS A 534 5.05 24.01 1.76
C LYS A 534 6.47 23.82 1.26
N HIS A 535 7.29 24.86 1.40
CA HIS A 535 8.67 24.87 0.95
C HIS A 535 9.59 25.33 2.06
N VAL A 536 10.70 24.63 2.26
CA VAL A 536 11.82 25.07 3.10
C VAL A 536 13.07 25.14 2.25
N ILE A 537 13.72 26.31 2.22
CA ILE A 537 15.03 26.49 1.61
C ILE A 537 16.05 26.74 2.73
N LEU A 538 16.90 25.75 2.96
CA LEU A 538 18.02 25.81 3.88
C LEU A 538 19.28 26.25 3.12
N ILE A 539 19.81 27.41 3.48
CA ILE A 539 21.03 27.99 2.93
C ILE A 539 22.13 27.86 3.98
N GLY A 540 23.05 26.93 3.75
CA GLY A 540 24.23 26.70 4.56
C GLY A 540 25.42 27.51 4.07
N ILE A 541 26.07 28.24 4.97
CA ILE A 541 27.31 28.99 4.68
C ILE A 541 28.40 28.47 5.61
N ASP A 542 29.42 27.82 5.06
CA ASP A 542 30.51 27.24 5.82
C ASP A 542 31.41 28.31 6.44
N GLY A 543 31.80 28.12 7.70
CA GLY A 543 32.73 29.00 8.41
C GLY A 543 32.21 30.40 8.71
N TRP A 544 30.91 30.66 8.55
CA TRP A 544 30.33 31.99 8.77
C TRP A 544 30.22 32.32 10.26
N ALA A 545 31.16 33.13 10.74
CA ALA A 545 31.26 33.52 12.15
C ALA A 545 30.22 34.58 12.57
N ALA A 546 29.57 34.39 13.72
CA ALA A 546 28.52 35.31 14.18
C ALA A 546 28.99 36.75 14.38
N ALA A 547 30.23 36.94 14.85
CA ALA A 547 30.79 38.26 15.14
C ALA A 547 30.99 39.13 13.88
N SER A 548 31.07 38.54 12.68
CA SER A 548 31.26 39.33 11.44
C SER A 548 30.02 40.15 11.09
N MET A 549 28.83 39.70 11.51
CA MET A 549 27.54 40.30 11.13
C MET A 549 27.38 41.78 11.46
N ALA A 550 28.08 42.26 12.49
CA ALA A 550 28.08 43.67 12.85
C ALA A 550 28.69 44.56 11.74
N LYS A 551 29.76 44.10 11.10
CA LYS A 551 30.52 44.83 10.07
C LYS A 551 30.16 44.41 8.63
N ALA A 552 29.69 43.18 8.43
CA ALA A 552 29.37 42.63 7.12
C ALA A 552 28.39 43.49 6.30
N ASP A 553 28.68 43.73 5.02
CA ASP A 553 27.76 44.40 4.09
C ASP A 553 26.84 43.37 3.41
N MET A 554 25.78 43.00 4.13
CA MET A 554 24.81 41.99 3.72
C MET A 554 23.37 42.53 3.83
N PRO A 555 22.95 43.46 2.94
CA PRO A 555 21.66 44.13 3.04
C PRO A 555 20.45 43.18 2.96
N THR A 556 20.54 42.10 2.17
CA THR A 556 19.47 41.09 2.04
C THR A 556 19.31 40.32 3.35
N VAL A 557 20.41 39.80 3.90
CA VAL A 557 20.40 39.06 5.17
C VAL A 557 19.95 39.98 6.31
N LYS A 558 20.48 41.20 6.40
CA LYS A 558 20.04 42.18 7.42
C LYS A 558 18.56 42.52 7.29
N ASN A 559 18.01 42.50 6.08
CA ASN A 559 16.57 42.63 5.89
C ASN A 559 15.78 41.41 6.37
N MET A 560 16.28 40.19 6.14
CA MET A 560 15.69 38.96 6.66
C MET A 560 15.74 38.93 8.20
N MET A 561 16.82 39.41 8.82
CA MET A 561 16.93 39.56 10.28
C MET A 561 15.90 40.55 10.85
N ARG A 562 15.71 41.70 10.20
CA ARG A 562 14.75 42.72 10.65
C ARG A 562 13.28 42.27 10.52
N ASN A 563 12.98 41.51 9.47
CA ASN A 563 11.61 41.10 9.13
C ASN A 563 11.34 39.62 9.42
N GLY A 564 12.23 38.96 10.13
CA GLY A 564 12.16 37.56 10.50
C GLY A 564 12.60 37.38 11.94
N SER A 565 13.15 36.22 12.25
CA SER A 565 13.69 35.90 13.56
C SER A 565 15.13 35.41 13.42
N TYR A 566 16.03 35.85 14.30
CA TYR A 566 17.42 35.43 14.25
C TYR A 566 18.05 35.29 15.63
N THR A 567 19.15 34.53 15.69
CA THR A 567 20.10 34.56 16.80
C THR A 567 21.52 34.53 16.24
N LEU A 568 22.42 35.24 16.91
CA LEU A 568 23.87 35.18 16.67
C LEU A 568 24.58 34.36 17.74
N LYS A 569 23.81 33.71 18.64
CA LYS A 569 24.31 32.93 19.78
C LYS A 569 24.07 31.43 19.62
N LYS A 570 23.70 30.98 18.41
CA LYS A 570 23.56 29.54 18.13
C LYS A 570 24.95 28.91 18.19
N ARG A 571 25.09 27.80 18.92
CA ARG A 571 26.37 27.13 19.13
C ARG A 571 26.53 25.87 18.30
N SER A 572 27.74 25.68 17.77
CA SER A 572 28.24 24.44 17.22
C SER A 572 28.32 23.33 18.29
N VAL A 573 28.32 22.08 17.83
CA VAL A 573 28.80 20.95 18.63
C VAL A 573 30.33 20.87 18.56
N LEU A 574 30.94 20.14 19.48
CA LEU A 574 32.39 20.01 19.54
C LEU A 574 32.91 18.78 18.77
N PRO A 575 34.08 18.91 18.11
CA PRO A 575 34.80 20.17 17.85
C PRO A 575 34.05 21.06 16.85
N SER A 576 34.26 22.39 16.91
CA SER A 576 33.61 23.37 16.03
C SER A 576 34.19 23.35 14.60
N ALA A 577 33.99 22.24 13.90
CA ALA A 577 34.51 21.97 12.56
C ALA A 577 33.44 21.34 11.66
N SER A 578 33.69 21.39 10.34
CA SER A 578 32.64 21.28 9.32
C SER A 578 31.91 19.94 9.29
N ALA A 579 32.57 18.80 9.02
CA ALA A 579 31.85 17.52 8.92
C ALA A 579 31.03 17.19 10.17
N ILE A 580 31.54 17.50 11.37
CA ILE A 580 30.85 17.26 12.64
C ILE A 580 29.58 18.11 12.75
N ASN A 581 29.68 19.40 12.43
CA ASN A 581 28.57 20.35 12.59
C ASN A 581 27.53 20.26 11.48
N TRP A 582 27.93 19.91 10.26
CA TRP A 582 26.99 19.56 9.19
C TRP A 582 26.25 18.26 9.50
N ALA A 583 26.95 17.23 10.00
CA ALA A 583 26.29 16.01 10.47
C ALA A 583 25.28 16.32 11.58
N SER A 584 25.70 17.04 12.62
CA SER A 584 24.82 17.41 13.73
C SER A 584 23.60 18.23 13.29
N MET A 585 23.80 19.20 12.38
CA MET A 585 22.71 20.00 11.82
C MET A 585 21.67 19.14 11.12
N MET A 586 22.11 18.16 10.33
CA MET A 586 21.24 17.33 9.49
C MET A 586 20.61 16.18 10.26
N MET A 587 21.27 15.69 11.31
CA MET A 587 20.89 14.51 12.09
C MET A 587 20.17 14.83 13.39
N GLY A 588 19.96 16.11 13.75
CA GLY A 588 19.20 16.47 14.94
C GLY A 588 19.81 15.98 16.26
N ALA A 589 21.10 15.64 16.27
CA ALA A 589 21.80 15.07 17.42
C ALA A 589 23.26 15.50 17.55
N GLY A 590 23.84 15.32 18.75
CA GLY A 590 25.23 15.64 19.05
C GLY A 590 26.24 14.62 18.50
N THR A 591 27.52 14.98 18.54
CA THR A 591 28.66 14.18 18.05
C THR A 591 28.70 12.77 18.66
N GLU A 592 28.32 12.64 19.93
CA GLU A 592 28.26 11.37 20.66
C GLU A 592 27.19 10.41 20.15
N MET A 593 26.13 10.93 19.52
CA MET A 593 25.02 10.14 18.96
C MET A 593 25.25 9.82 17.49
N THR A 594 25.69 10.82 16.71
CA THR A 594 25.90 10.67 15.26
C THR A 594 27.15 9.85 14.97
N GLY A 595 28.18 9.99 15.80
CA GLY A 595 29.46 9.32 15.69
C GLY A 595 30.49 9.99 14.78
N TYR A 596 30.16 11.16 14.23
CA TYR A 596 31.04 11.98 13.40
C TYR A 596 31.87 12.92 14.29
N THR A 597 33.15 12.61 14.47
CA THR A 597 34.04 13.26 15.46
C THR A 597 35.23 14.00 14.84
N LYS A 598 35.44 13.89 13.52
CA LYS A 598 36.58 14.49 12.79
C LYS A 598 36.13 15.34 11.60
N TRP A 599 36.96 16.33 11.24
CA TRP A 599 36.64 17.36 10.24
C TRP A 599 36.53 16.84 8.79
N ASN A 600 37.31 15.83 8.39
CA ASN A 600 37.30 15.26 7.02
C ASN A 600 36.89 13.79 7.05
N THR A 601 35.74 13.53 7.64
CA THR A 601 35.27 12.16 7.79
C THR A 601 34.31 11.74 6.69
N ARG A 602 34.33 10.45 6.37
CA ARG A 602 33.44 9.80 5.40
C ARG A 602 32.52 8.76 6.02
N ILE A 603 32.85 8.34 7.24
CA ILE A 603 32.14 7.34 8.03
C ILE A 603 32.25 7.77 9.50
N PRO A 604 31.26 7.47 10.35
CA PRO A 604 31.35 7.83 11.75
C PRO A 604 32.53 7.08 12.42
N GLU A 605 33.36 7.78 13.19
CA GLU A 605 34.52 7.18 13.88
C GLU A 605 34.12 6.25 15.02
N ILE A 606 32.98 6.56 15.65
CA ILE A 606 32.31 5.68 16.59
C ILE A 606 30.99 5.26 15.96
N PRO A 607 30.52 4.02 16.13
CA PRO A 607 29.25 3.59 15.55
C PRO A 607 28.12 4.54 15.96
N SER A 608 27.38 5.03 14.96
CA SER A 608 26.16 5.80 15.18
C SER A 608 25.20 5.03 16.10
N PHE A 609 24.58 5.72 17.06
CA PHE A 609 23.77 5.06 18.11
C PHE A 609 22.57 4.29 17.52
N VAL A 610 21.97 4.85 16.48
CA VAL A 610 20.98 4.21 15.62
C VAL A 610 21.32 4.52 14.15
N VAL A 611 20.86 3.67 13.24
CA VAL A 611 20.94 3.90 11.80
C VAL A 611 19.60 3.57 11.16
N ASN A 612 19.28 4.26 10.06
CA ASN A 612 18.12 3.96 9.23
C ASN A 612 18.41 2.79 8.26
N THR A 613 17.48 2.53 7.33
CA THR A 613 17.59 1.48 6.31
C THR A 613 18.74 1.68 5.32
N HIS A 614 19.29 2.90 5.22
CA HIS A 614 20.44 3.23 4.39
C HIS A 614 21.77 3.16 5.15
N HIS A 615 21.75 2.63 6.39
CA HIS A 615 22.91 2.51 7.27
C HIS A 615 23.59 3.84 7.63
N ILE A 616 22.82 4.93 7.66
CA ILE A 616 23.24 6.25 8.16
C ILE A 616 22.36 6.66 9.35
N PHE A 617 22.88 7.48 10.26
CA PHE A 617 22.06 8.05 11.32
C PHE A 617 20.92 8.89 10.70
N PRO A 618 19.65 8.76 11.16
CA PRO A 618 18.51 9.43 10.55
C PRO A 618 18.72 10.94 10.36
N THR A 619 18.62 11.40 9.12
CA THR A 619 18.77 12.81 8.74
C THR A 619 17.40 13.45 8.49
N ILE A 620 17.30 14.78 8.49
CA ILE A 620 16.05 15.47 8.14
C ILE A 620 15.51 15.05 6.77
N PHE A 621 16.38 14.71 5.81
CA PHE A 621 15.98 14.17 4.52
C PHE A 621 15.34 12.78 4.64
N SER A 622 15.95 11.87 5.41
CA SER A 622 15.38 10.53 5.59
C SER A 622 14.08 10.58 6.38
N VAL A 623 14.02 11.39 7.45
CA VAL A 623 12.80 11.59 8.26
C VAL A 623 11.66 12.18 7.41
N LEU A 624 11.96 13.16 6.55
CA LEU A 624 10.98 13.71 5.61
C LEU A 624 10.56 12.67 4.57
N ARG A 625 11.50 11.94 3.96
CA ARG A 625 11.22 10.91 2.94
C ARG A 625 10.38 9.76 3.49
N GLU A 626 10.67 9.32 4.71
CA GLU A 626 9.96 8.23 5.38
C GLU A 626 8.49 8.57 5.61
N GLN A 627 8.19 9.82 5.97
CA GLN A 627 6.83 10.26 6.28
C GLN A 627 6.10 10.90 5.08
N PHE A 628 6.84 11.45 4.12
CA PHE A 628 6.31 12.15 2.94
C PHE A 628 7.07 11.70 1.67
N PRO A 629 6.83 10.46 1.18
CA PRO A 629 7.60 9.88 0.08
C PRO A 629 7.50 10.64 -1.25
N SER A 630 6.44 11.44 -1.46
CA SER A 630 6.26 12.27 -2.65
C SER A 630 6.85 13.68 -2.54
N ALA A 631 7.40 14.05 -1.37
CA ALA A 631 8.06 15.34 -1.19
C ALA A 631 9.29 15.46 -2.09
N LYS A 632 9.34 16.51 -2.91
CA LYS A 632 10.47 16.78 -3.80
C LYS A 632 11.62 17.38 -2.99
N THR A 633 12.74 16.69 -2.91
CA THR A 633 13.90 17.08 -2.10
C THR A 633 15.16 17.21 -2.93
N ALA A 634 16.03 18.14 -2.56
CA ALA A 634 17.32 18.28 -3.22
C ALA A 634 18.40 18.84 -2.31
N ALA A 635 19.65 18.52 -2.65
CA ALA A 635 20.84 19.06 -2.03
C ALA A 635 21.83 19.53 -3.10
N LEU A 636 22.31 20.76 -2.98
CA LEU A 636 23.35 21.36 -3.81
C LEU A 636 24.54 21.77 -2.93
N PHE A 637 25.73 21.25 -3.21
CA PHE A 637 26.93 21.55 -2.42
C PHE A 637 28.21 21.63 -3.28
N ASP A 638 29.15 22.48 -2.89
CA ASP A 638 30.46 22.70 -3.54
C ASP A 638 31.65 22.14 -2.73
N TRP A 639 31.42 21.59 -1.54
CA TRP A 639 32.34 20.74 -0.78
C TRP A 639 31.84 19.28 -0.65
N ASP A 640 32.70 18.31 -1.00
CA ASP A 640 32.26 16.93 -1.24
C ASP A 640 32.02 16.15 0.04
N GLY A 641 32.46 16.70 1.18
CA GLY A 641 32.22 16.17 2.52
C GLY A 641 30.73 16.06 2.86
N ILE A 642 29.91 16.97 2.34
CA ILE A 642 28.45 17.00 2.59
C ILE A 642 27.78 15.67 2.25
N LYS A 643 28.18 14.99 1.16
CA LYS A 643 27.57 13.72 0.73
C LYS A 643 27.72 12.58 1.73
N TYR A 644 28.64 12.69 2.68
CA TYR A 644 28.87 11.67 3.71
C TYR A 644 28.13 11.95 5.02
N VAL A 645 27.53 13.13 5.15
CA VAL A 645 26.82 13.59 6.36
C VAL A 645 25.33 13.88 6.10
N ILE A 646 24.86 13.64 4.87
CA ILE A 646 23.44 13.62 4.50
C ILE A 646 23.08 12.26 3.92
N ASP A 647 21.82 11.85 4.07
CA ASP A 647 21.33 10.61 3.47
C ASP A 647 21.00 10.82 1.99
N THR A 648 22.03 10.68 1.13
CA THR A 648 21.89 10.86 -0.32
C THR A 648 20.88 9.91 -0.98
N LEU A 649 20.56 8.78 -0.36
CA LEU A 649 19.56 7.83 -0.87
C LEU A 649 18.12 8.25 -0.55
N ALA A 650 17.94 9.20 0.37
CA ALA A 650 16.64 9.78 0.69
C ALA A 650 16.28 11.03 -0.14
N ILE A 651 17.20 11.52 -0.98
CA ILE A 651 17.12 12.79 -1.72
C ILE A 651 16.84 12.52 -3.20
N ASP A 652 15.89 13.24 -3.83
CA ASP A 652 15.59 13.04 -5.26
C ASP A 652 16.75 13.49 -6.15
N ASP A 653 17.29 14.68 -5.88
CA ASP A 653 18.35 15.28 -6.67
C ASP A 653 19.52 15.75 -5.79
N VAL A 654 20.66 15.07 -5.94
CA VAL A 654 21.93 15.43 -5.30
C VAL A 654 22.83 16.05 -6.36
N MET A 655 23.09 17.35 -6.25
CA MET A 655 23.85 18.14 -7.22
C MET A 655 25.22 18.51 -6.67
N TRP A 656 26.28 18.15 -7.40
CA TRP A 656 27.67 18.38 -7.05
C TRP A 656 28.37 19.34 -8.04
N LYS A 657 29.27 20.22 -7.55
CA LYS A 657 29.93 21.27 -8.37
C LYS A 657 30.54 20.78 -9.70
N ASP A 658 31.14 19.59 -9.73
CA ASP A 658 31.77 19.05 -10.95
C ASP A 658 30.74 18.59 -12.00
N GLN A 659 29.53 18.21 -11.57
CA GLN A 659 28.43 17.84 -12.46
C GLN A 659 27.75 19.07 -13.07
N ALA A 660 28.00 20.26 -12.51
CA ALA A 660 27.42 21.53 -12.95
C ALA A 660 28.42 22.48 -13.66
N GLY A 661 29.67 22.03 -13.89
CA GLY A 661 30.68 22.79 -14.64
C GLY A 661 31.37 23.93 -13.87
N TYR A 662 31.38 23.86 -12.53
CA TYR A 662 31.91 24.92 -11.66
C TYR A 662 33.33 24.61 -11.14
N GLY A 663 34.28 25.54 -11.28
CA GLY A 663 35.56 25.53 -10.53
C GLY A 663 36.83 25.00 -11.24
N LYS A 664 37.19 25.49 -12.43
CA LYS A 664 38.48 25.12 -13.07
C LYS A 664 39.37 26.22 -13.65
N GLU A 665 39.08 27.51 -13.45
CA GLU A 665 39.83 28.53 -14.21
C GLU A 665 40.94 29.28 -13.46
N ASN A 666 40.95 29.36 -12.11
CA ASN A 666 41.79 30.38 -11.43
C ASN A 666 42.74 29.89 -10.31
N GLY A 667 42.86 28.59 -10.03
CA GLY A 667 43.85 28.08 -9.06
C GLY A 667 43.50 28.26 -7.56
N GLU A 668 42.30 28.74 -7.23
CA GLU A 668 41.68 28.67 -5.90
C GLU A 668 40.57 27.58 -5.95
N GLY A 669 40.34 26.83 -4.86
CA GLY A 669 39.61 25.56 -4.85
C GLY A 669 38.09 25.67 -5.06
N PHE A 670 37.54 26.87 -4.91
CA PHE A 670 36.13 27.20 -5.12
C PHE A 670 36.00 28.34 -6.15
N GLY A 671 35.01 28.25 -7.06
CA GLY A 671 34.77 29.26 -8.12
C GLY A 671 34.09 30.55 -7.60
N ASP A 672 33.55 31.38 -8.50
CA ASP A 672 32.75 32.55 -8.08
C ASP A 672 31.34 32.10 -7.60
N PRO A 673 30.93 32.37 -6.35
CA PRO A 673 29.63 31.92 -5.83
C PRO A 673 28.43 32.42 -6.66
N LEU A 674 28.56 33.50 -7.43
CA LEU A 674 27.54 34.00 -8.34
C LEU A 674 27.32 33.09 -9.57
N ASP A 675 28.29 32.29 -9.96
CA ASP A 675 28.10 31.26 -10.99
C ASP A 675 27.45 30.01 -10.40
N TYR A 676 27.87 29.61 -9.20
CA TYR A 676 27.29 28.47 -8.48
C TYR A 676 25.80 28.65 -8.19
N VAL A 677 25.37 29.83 -7.74
CA VAL A 677 23.96 30.08 -7.40
C VAL A 677 23.01 29.94 -8.61
N LYS A 678 23.50 30.03 -9.85
CA LYS A 678 22.68 29.79 -11.07
C LYS A 678 22.06 28.38 -11.07
N ILE A 679 22.77 27.40 -10.50
CA ILE A 679 22.29 26.02 -10.40
C ILE A 679 21.07 25.97 -9.48
N ALA A 680 21.18 26.59 -8.30
CA ALA A 680 20.07 26.71 -7.35
C ALA A 680 18.86 27.43 -7.96
N GLU A 681 19.08 28.58 -8.65
CA GLU A 681 18.00 29.33 -9.29
C GLU A 681 17.24 28.49 -10.31
N ASN A 682 17.97 27.81 -11.20
CA ASN A 682 17.38 26.99 -12.26
C ASN A 682 16.60 25.81 -11.67
N TYR A 683 17.17 25.16 -10.66
CA TYR A 683 16.52 24.04 -9.99
C TYR A 683 15.22 24.47 -9.29
N ILE A 684 15.25 25.55 -8.51
CA ILE A 684 14.06 26.08 -7.82
C ILE A 684 12.95 26.42 -8.82
N LYS A 685 13.28 27.11 -9.93
CA LYS A 685 12.31 27.50 -10.96
C LYS A 685 11.67 26.29 -11.66
N LYS A 686 12.44 25.22 -11.86
CA LYS A 686 12.01 24.03 -12.57
C LYS A 686 11.22 23.07 -11.68
N GLU A 687 11.78 22.71 -10.54
CA GLU A 687 11.34 21.57 -9.74
C GLU A 687 10.45 21.97 -8.55
N ARG A 688 10.48 23.24 -8.12
CA ARG A 688 9.69 23.75 -6.98
C ARG A 688 9.78 22.85 -5.73
N PRO A 689 11.00 22.59 -5.22
CA PRO A 689 11.23 21.56 -4.20
C PRO A 689 10.50 21.85 -2.89
N THR A 690 10.01 20.80 -2.24
CA THR A 690 9.47 20.83 -0.87
C THR A 690 10.56 21.18 0.13
N PHE A 691 11.72 20.51 0.06
CA PHE A 691 12.87 20.84 0.90
C PHE A 691 14.14 20.91 0.04
N PHE A 692 14.80 22.06 0.07
CA PHE A 692 16.03 22.29 -0.69
C PHE A 692 17.15 22.79 0.22
N PHE A 693 18.25 22.05 0.24
CA PHE A 693 19.48 22.45 0.90
C PHE A 693 20.51 22.93 -0.13
N THR A 694 21.04 24.12 0.07
CA THR A 694 22.19 24.62 -0.71
C THR A 694 23.30 25.03 0.24
N TYR A 695 24.52 24.61 -0.05
CA TYR A 695 25.72 24.85 0.75
C TYR A 695 26.73 25.70 -0.02
N PHE A 696 27.39 26.64 0.65
CA PHE A 696 28.45 27.49 0.11
C PHE A 696 29.71 27.36 0.97
N GLY A 697 30.77 26.73 0.44
CA GLY A 697 32.05 26.51 1.16
C GLY A 697 33.09 27.63 1.01
N GLY A 698 32.95 28.51 0.02
CA GLY A 698 34.03 29.46 -0.31
C GLY A 698 34.34 30.53 0.76
N LEU A 699 33.43 30.78 1.72
CA LEU A 699 33.70 31.72 2.82
C LEU A 699 34.69 31.13 3.83
N ASP A 700 34.54 29.85 4.17
CA ASP A 700 35.49 29.11 5.00
C ASP A 700 36.87 29.03 4.33
N GLU A 701 36.93 28.71 3.04
CA GLU A 701 38.18 28.74 2.27
C GLU A 701 38.85 30.12 2.33
N THR A 702 38.06 31.19 2.18
CA THR A 702 38.55 32.58 2.32
C THR A 702 39.10 32.82 3.73
N GLY A 703 38.44 32.31 4.77
CA GLY A 703 38.91 32.32 6.16
C GLY A 703 40.25 31.61 6.32
N HIS A 704 40.41 30.41 5.77
CA HIS A 704 41.68 29.70 5.81
C HIS A 704 42.81 30.38 5.05
N LEU A 705 42.53 30.91 3.85
CA LEU A 705 43.56 31.51 3.00
C LEU A 705 44.02 32.88 3.52
N HIS A 706 43.07 33.72 3.93
CA HIS A 706 43.32 35.14 4.21
C HIS A 706 43.10 35.51 5.67
N GLY A 707 42.21 34.81 6.35
CA GLY A 707 41.89 34.98 7.74
C GLY A 707 40.45 35.47 7.95
N TRP A 708 39.83 35.02 9.03
CA TRP A 708 38.52 35.51 9.48
C TRP A 708 38.59 37.01 9.79
N TYR A 709 37.49 37.72 9.53
CA TYR A 709 37.34 39.17 9.76
C TYR A 709 38.31 40.08 8.97
N THR A 710 38.97 39.56 7.95
CA THR A 710 39.75 40.37 7.01
C THR A 710 38.85 41.02 5.96
N ASP A 711 39.34 42.06 5.26
CA ASP A 711 38.58 42.70 4.19
C ASP A 711 38.22 41.73 3.05
N ARG A 712 39.02 40.68 2.83
CA ARG A 712 38.71 39.60 1.88
C ARG A 712 37.53 38.75 2.33
N TYR A 713 37.48 38.42 3.62
CA TYR A 713 36.36 37.69 4.22
C TYR A 713 35.05 38.50 4.11
N TYR A 714 35.08 39.79 4.49
CA TYR A 714 33.92 40.68 4.36
C TYR A 714 33.47 40.87 2.90
N ALA A 715 34.41 40.97 1.95
CA ALA A 715 34.07 41.06 0.53
C ALA A 715 33.39 39.79 0.00
N PHE A 716 33.75 38.62 0.53
CA PHE A 716 33.09 37.36 0.18
C PHE A 716 31.67 37.31 0.77
N GLU A 717 31.47 37.78 2.00
CA GLU A 717 30.12 37.93 2.60
C GLU A 717 29.20 38.81 1.74
N THR A 718 29.70 39.90 1.17
CA THR A 718 28.93 40.73 0.23
C THR A 718 28.51 39.96 -1.03
N LYS A 719 29.38 39.09 -1.57
CA LYS A 719 29.00 38.21 -2.70
C LYS A 719 27.96 37.17 -2.30
N LEU A 720 28.06 36.62 -1.09
CA LEU A 720 27.06 35.67 -0.58
C LEU A 720 25.69 36.31 -0.39
N ASP A 721 25.62 37.57 0.07
CA ASP A 721 24.35 38.30 0.16
C ASP A 721 23.65 38.42 -1.21
N GLN A 722 24.43 38.65 -2.28
CA GLN A 722 23.90 38.67 -3.65
C GLN A 722 23.39 37.29 -4.09
N CYS A 723 24.05 36.20 -3.70
CA CYS A 723 23.58 34.84 -3.96
C CYS A 723 22.26 34.55 -3.24
N ILE A 724 22.15 34.96 -1.97
CA ILE A 724 20.92 34.81 -1.18
C ILE A 724 19.77 35.61 -1.82
N ALA A 725 20.02 36.84 -2.25
CA ALA A 725 19.02 37.66 -2.95
C ALA A 725 18.49 36.96 -4.22
N ARG A 726 19.38 36.28 -4.95
CA ARG A 726 19.06 35.52 -6.16
C ARG A 726 18.23 34.27 -5.89
N ILE A 727 18.54 33.53 -4.83
CA ILE A 727 17.72 32.39 -4.36
C ILE A 727 16.30 32.87 -4.00
N VAL A 728 16.19 33.97 -3.24
CA VAL A 728 14.89 34.56 -2.89
C VAL A 728 14.13 34.96 -4.16
N GLN A 729 14.79 35.62 -5.12
CA GLN A 729 14.15 35.98 -6.38
C GLN A 729 13.71 34.75 -7.19
N ALA A 730 14.47 33.66 -7.20
CA ALA A 730 14.10 32.45 -7.90
C ALA A 730 12.80 31.82 -7.35
N THR A 731 12.55 31.88 -6.05
CA THR A 731 11.27 31.42 -5.48
C THR A 731 10.08 32.28 -5.88
N LYS A 732 10.29 33.59 -6.07
CA LYS A 732 9.25 34.52 -6.57
C LYS A 732 8.94 34.18 -8.02
N ASP A 733 9.98 34.03 -8.84
CA ASP A 733 9.84 33.65 -10.25
C ASP A 733 9.15 32.28 -10.41
N ALA A 734 9.39 31.35 -9.48
CA ALA A 734 8.79 30.01 -9.46
C ALA A 734 7.33 29.98 -8.97
N GLY A 735 6.84 31.09 -8.39
CA GLY A 735 5.50 31.20 -7.81
C GLY A 735 5.33 30.54 -6.44
N ILE A 736 6.44 30.26 -5.72
CA ILE A 736 6.40 29.52 -4.43
C ILE A 736 6.79 30.38 -3.21
N TYR A 737 7.22 31.63 -3.42
CA TYR A 737 7.73 32.53 -2.37
C TYR A 737 6.79 32.67 -1.16
N GLU A 738 5.48 32.87 -1.39
CA GLU A 738 4.48 33.07 -0.32
C GLU A 738 4.21 31.81 0.53
N ASP A 739 4.67 30.65 0.07
CA ASP A 739 4.58 29.37 0.75
C ASP A 739 5.96 28.84 1.22
N THR A 740 7.00 29.69 1.15
CA THR A 740 8.39 29.32 1.47
C THR A 740 8.86 29.88 2.82
N VAL A 741 9.54 29.04 3.60
CA VAL A 741 10.40 29.45 4.71
C VAL A 741 11.86 29.34 4.27
N PHE A 742 12.61 30.40 4.51
CA PHE A 742 14.06 30.44 4.35
C PHE A 742 14.73 30.28 5.70
N ILE A 743 15.70 29.38 5.78
CA ILE A 743 16.59 29.22 6.94
C ILE A 743 18.01 29.44 6.46
N LEU A 744 18.71 30.41 7.05
CA LEU A 744 20.14 30.63 6.81
C LEU A 744 20.88 30.22 8.06
N SER A 745 21.92 29.41 7.91
CA SER A 745 22.79 29.07 9.03
C SER A 745 24.19 28.65 8.61
N SER A 746 25.02 28.45 9.61
CA SER A 746 26.43 28.09 9.49
C SER A 746 26.77 26.96 10.45
N ASP A 747 27.96 26.41 10.35
CA ASP A 747 28.45 25.27 11.09
C ASP A 747 29.44 25.68 12.20
N HIS A 748 30.32 26.64 11.93
CA HIS A 748 31.25 27.26 12.89
C HIS A 748 31.67 28.68 12.49
N GLY A 749 32.39 29.35 13.38
CA GLY A 749 33.22 30.53 13.08
C GLY A 749 34.71 30.18 13.07
N GLY A 750 35.59 31.17 13.13
CA GLY A 750 37.03 30.94 13.12
C GLY A 750 37.82 32.13 13.65
N ILE A 751 39.08 31.87 14.00
CA ILE A 751 40.04 32.86 14.50
C ILE A 751 41.30 32.77 13.67
N ASP A 752 41.85 33.93 13.29
CA ASP A 752 42.98 34.03 12.38
C ASP A 752 42.72 33.20 11.13
N LYS A 753 43.39 32.05 10.95
CA LYS A 753 43.22 31.14 9.80
C LYS A 753 42.78 29.71 10.21
N GLY A 754 42.34 29.55 11.45
CA GLY A 754 41.97 28.26 12.02
C GLY A 754 40.58 28.26 12.66
N HIS A 755 40.09 27.05 12.90
CA HIS A 755 38.85 26.77 13.62
C HIS A 755 38.96 25.39 14.29
N GLY A 756 37.91 24.98 15.02
CA GLY A 756 37.81 23.69 15.70
C GLY A 756 38.04 23.74 17.21
N GLY A 757 38.25 24.93 17.76
CA GLY A 757 38.41 25.18 19.19
C GLY A 757 37.10 25.23 19.98
N ILE A 758 37.19 25.87 21.15
CA ILE A 758 36.11 25.97 22.14
C ILE A 758 35.78 27.43 22.48
N THR A 759 36.34 28.38 21.74
CA THR A 759 36.06 29.80 21.96
C THR A 759 34.67 30.15 21.41
N LEU A 760 34.01 31.17 21.97
CA LEU A 760 32.71 31.59 21.45
C LEU A 760 32.79 32.15 20.03
N GLU A 761 33.94 32.70 19.64
CA GLU A 761 34.17 33.21 18.28
C GLU A 761 34.16 32.08 17.23
N GLU A 762 34.64 30.90 17.61
CA GLU A 762 34.58 29.68 16.78
C GLU A 762 33.24 28.94 16.92
N MET A 763 32.62 28.99 18.10
CA MET A 763 31.41 28.20 18.37
C MET A 763 30.10 28.90 17.98
N GLU A 764 30.01 30.22 18.12
CA GLU A 764 28.79 30.97 17.83
C GLU A 764 28.68 31.32 16.34
N SER A 765 27.59 30.88 15.72
CA SER A 765 27.32 31.08 14.30
C SER A 765 25.90 31.61 14.06
N PRO A 766 25.64 32.33 12.95
CA PRO A 766 24.31 32.86 12.66
C PRO A 766 23.24 31.78 12.46
N PHE A 767 22.02 32.10 12.90
CA PHE A 767 20.79 31.47 12.47
C PHE A 767 19.75 32.54 12.16
N ILE A 768 19.18 32.51 10.96
CA ILE A 768 18.11 33.41 10.53
C ILE A 768 16.97 32.58 9.94
N ALA A 769 15.74 32.82 10.38
CA ALA A 769 14.51 32.30 9.79
C ALA A 769 13.66 33.45 9.24
N PHE A 770 13.14 33.31 8.02
CA PHE A 770 12.34 34.33 7.34
C PHE A 770 11.33 33.69 6.37
N GLY A 771 10.17 34.33 6.14
CA GLY A 771 9.19 33.87 5.16
C GLY A 771 7.87 33.41 5.77
N LYS A 772 7.19 32.47 5.10
CA LYS A 772 5.84 32.01 5.43
C LYS A 772 5.72 31.59 6.89
N ASN A 773 4.73 32.17 7.58
CA ASN A 773 4.41 31.89 8.98
C ASN A 773 5.52 32.15 10.01
N VAL A 774 6.68 32.69 9.61
CA VAL A 774 7.71 33.13 10.55
C VAL A 774 7.29 34.45 11.20
N ARG A 775 7.37 34.53 12.52
CA ARG A 775 7.14 35.75 13.29
C ARG A 775 8.35 36.68 13.12
N PRO A 776 8.15 37.98 12.86
CA PRO A 776 9.24 38.95 12.77
C PRO A 776 9.68 39.40 14.17
N MET A 777 10.30 38.51 14.95
CA MET A 777 10.71 38.81 16.33
C MET A 777 11.99 39.66 16.40
N GLY A 778 12.77 39.73 15.32
CA GLY A 778 14.14 40.23 15.39
C GLY A 778 15.05 39.24 16.12
N ALA A 779 15.90 39.74 17.02
CA ALA A 779 16.77 38.87 17.83
C ALA A 779 15.93 38.13 18.89
N PHE A 780 16.12 36.83 19.03
CA PHE A 780 15.50 36.04 20.11
C PHE A 780 16.55 35.53 21.13
N ASP A 781 16.10 35.33 22.37
CA ASP A 781 16.98 35.03 23.52
C ASP A 781 17.06 33.53 23.86
N GLU A 782 16.18 32.69 23.31
CA GLU A 782 16.24 31.25 23.56
C GLU A 782 17.56 30.64 23.08
N THR A 783 18.07 29.69 23.85
CA THR A 783 19.29 28.94 23.52
C THR A 783 19.06 28.09 22.28
N MET A 784 20.06 28.05 21.40
CA MET A 784 20.01 27.24 20.19
C MET A 784 21.34 26.51 19.97
N MET A 785 21.24 25.22 19.67
CA MET A 785 22.35 24.36 19.27
C MET A 785 22.26 24.02 17.78
N GLN A 786 23.38 23.57 17.21
CA GLN A 786 23.49 23.17 15.81
C GLN A 786 22.39 22.18 15.38
N PHE A 787 22.14 21.16 16.21
CA PHE A 787 21.16 20.12 15.95
C PHE A 787 19.69 20.59 16.05
N ASP A 788 19.41 21.78 16.58
CA ASP A 788 18.04 22.30 16.67
C ASP A 788 17.48 22.70 15.29
N ILE A 789 18.35 22.83 14.27
CA ILE A 789 17.96 23.18 12.91
C ILE A 789 17.13 22.06 12.27
N ALA A 790 17.61 20.81 12.27
CA ALA A 790 16.84 19.67 11.77
C ALA A 790 15.51 19.52 12.53
N ALA A 791 15.52 19.65 13.86
CA ALA A 791 14.30 19.60 14.66
C ALA A 791 13.31 20.72 14.26
N THR A 792 13.81 21.93 13.99
CA THR A 792 12.98 23.06 13.54
C THR A 792 12.39 22.81 12.16
N ILE A 793 13.14 22.25 11.21
CA ILE A 793 12.62 21.88 9.88
C ILE A 793 11.57 20.78 10.01
N ALA A 794 11.82 19.76 10.85
CA ALA A 794 10.83 18.74 11.16
C ALA A 794 9.54 19.35 11.70
N TYR A 795 9.63 20.34 12.58
CA TYR A 795 8.45 21.04 13.09
C TYR A 795 7.70 21.83 12.00
N ILE A 796 8.39 22.43 11.02
CA ILE A 796 7.74 23.12 9.89
C ILE A 796 6.87 22.14 9.10
N PHE A 797 7.36 20.93 8.86
CA PHE A 797 6.65 19.87 8.13
C PHE A 797 5.82 18.94 9.04
N GLY A 798 5.68 19.25 10.33
CA GLY A 798 4.92 18.41 11.27
C GLY A 798 5.42 16.95 11.34
N LEU A 799 6.72 16.71 11.18
CA LEU A 799 7.31 15.37 11.19
C LEU A 799 7.44 14.82 12.61
N ASP A 800 7.18 13.52 12.77
CA ASP A 800 7.60 12.77 13.95
C ASP A 800 9.12 12.57 13.92
N THR A 801 9.82 13.05 14.95
CA THR A 801 11.28 12.94 15.02
C THR A 801 11.69 11.64 15.73
N PRO A 802 12.73 10.93 15.26
CA PRO A 802 13.25 9.74 15.94
C PRO A 802 13.62 10.05 17.40
N GLN A 803 13.44 9.08 18.30
CA GLN A 803 13.81 9.24 19.72
C GLN A 803 15.29 9.63 19.91
N ALA A 804 16.17 9.22 18.98
CA ALA A 804 17.59 9.53 19.03
C ALA A 804 17.92 11.01 18.74
N TRP A 805 16.97 11.79 18.19
CA TRP A 805 17.13 13.23 18.03
C TRP A 805 16.96 13.92 19.38
N ILE A 806 17.94 14.74 19.74
CA ILE A 806 17.92 15.53 20.98
C ILE A 806 17.59 17.00 20.73
N GLY A 807 17.55 17.41 19.45
CA GLY A 807 17.25 18.77 19.06
C GLY A 807 15.84 19.22 19.43
N ARG A 808 15.74 20.48 19.83
CA ARG A 808 14.49 21.14 20.22
C ARG A 808 14.07 22.10 19.11
N PRO A 809 12.89 21.92 18.50
CA PRO A 809 12.44 22.84 17.47
C PRO A 809 12.22 24.25 18.05
N MET A 810 12.61 25.27 17.29
CA MET A 810 12.36 26.67 17.61
C MET A 810 10.89 27.04 17.30
N LYS A 811 9.95 26.47 18.06
CA LYS A 811 8.50 26.57 17.81
C LYS A 811 7.98 28.00 17.89
N GLN A 812 8.57 28.82 18.76
CA GLN A 812 8.18 30.20 19.00
C GLN A 812 8.35 31.08 17.77
N LEU A 813 9.19 30.67 16.81
CA LEU A 813 9.40 31.40 15.56
C LEU A 813 8.18 31.36 14.64
N PHE A 814 7.21 30.48 14.85
CA PHE A 814 6.11 30.25 13.90
C PHE A 814 4.75 30.67 14.46
N ARG A 815 3.89 31.17 13.57
CA ARG A 815 2.49 31.52 13.89
C ARG A 815 1.63 30.28 14.13
#